data_AF-A0AA39DN73-F1
#
_entry.id   AF-A0AA39DN73-F1
#
_cell.length_a   1.000
_cell.length_b   1.000
_cell.length_c   1.000
_cell.angle_alpha   90.00
_cell.angle_beta   90.00
_cell.angle_gamma   90.00
#
_symmetry.space_group_name_H-M   'P 1'
#
loop_
_entity.id
_entity.type
_entity.pdbx_description
1 polymer ?
#
loop_
_entity_poly.entity_id
_entity_poly.type
_entity_poly.pdbx_seq_one_letter_code
_entity_poly.pdbx_strand_id
1 'polypeptide(L)'
;MASDLLALTILKPPGELGADIVVGSAQRFGVPMGYGGPHAAFLATSQEYKRMMPGRIIGVSVDSSGKPALRMAMQTREQHIRRDKATSNICTAQALLANMSAMYAVYHGPEGLKTIAQRVHGLAATFAYGLKKLGTVAPQGIPFFDTVKIKCSDSRAIADAAYKKEMNLRILDSNTITVSFDETTTLEDVDKLFKVFSCGKPVTFTAASLAPEVDTMIPPGLVRESSYLTHPIFNSYHTEHELLRYIHRLQAKDLSLCHSMIPLGSCTMKLNATTEMMPVTWPSFANIHPFAPIDQAQGYQEMFNDLGELLCTITGFDSFSLQPNAGAAGEYAGLMVIRAYHLARGDHHRNVCIIPVSAHGTNPASAAMCGMKIVAVGTDAKGNINIEELRKAAEANRDNLSALMVTYPSTHGVYEEGIDEICKIIHENGGQVYMDGANMNAQVGLTSPGWIGADVCHLNLHKTFCIPHGGGGPGMGPIGVKKHLAPFLPAHPVVPTGGIPSSENAQPLGTISAAPWGSALILPISYTYIAMMGSKGLTEASKIAILKANYMAKRLEDHYPILFRGINGTVAHEFIIDLRGFKNTAGIEPEDVAKRLMDYGFHGPTMSWPVPGTLMIEPTESESKAELDRFCDALISIREEISQIEKGKADPNNNVLKGAPHPQSLLMQDAWTKPYSREYAAFPASWLRAAKFWPSTGRVDNVYGDRNLICTLLSPSQAAEEQKAAATA
;
A
#
# COMPACT_ATOMS: atom_id res chain seq x y z
N MET A 1 11.37 -9.00 18.00
CA MET A 1 11.02 -10.43 17.87
C MET A 1 10.07 -10.63 16.69
N ALA A 2 10.33 -11.59 15.79
CA ALA A 2 9.35 -11.96 14.75
C ALA A 2 8.42 -13.06 15.29
N SER A 3 7.11 -13.02 14.96
CA SER A 3 6.11 -13.92 15.52
C SER A 3 4.95 -14.21 14.55
N ASP A 4 4.08 -15.15 14.92
CA ASP A 4 2.89 -15.60 14.19
C ASP A 4 1.61 -15.35 15.00
N LEU A 5 0.61 -14.67 14.45
CA LEU A 5 -0.60 -14.29 15.20
C LEU A 5 -1.44 -15.50 15.66
N LEU A 6 -1.50 -16.59 14.89
CA LEU A 6 -2.24 -17.78 15.26
C LEU A 6 -1.53 -18.50 16.40
N ALA A 7 -0.21 -18.63 16.34
CA ALA A 7 0.57 -19.22 17.42
C ALA A 7 0.38 -18.44 18.73
N LEU A 8 0.36 -17.10 18.67
CA LEU A 8 0.16 -16.23 19.82
C LEU A 8 -1.23 -16.32 20.47
N THR A 9 -2.19 -17.04 19.89
CA THR A 9 -3.49 -17.29 20.55
C THR A 9 -3.36 -18.27 21.72
N ILE A 10 -2.33 -19.13 21.70
CA ILE A 10 -2.06 -20.16 22.73
C ILE A 10 -0.65 -20.07 23.34
N LEU A 11 0.27 -19.33 22.71
CA LEU A 11 1.60 -19.04 23.24
C LEU A 11 1.66 -17.71 23.99
N LYS A 12 2.45 -17.69 25.07
CA LYS A 12 2.80 -16.47 25.80
C LYS A 12 3.33 -15.40 24.83
N PRO A 13 2.68 -14.23 24.70
CA PRO A 13 3.02 -13.26 23.69
C PRO A 13 4.35 -12.55 23.98
N PRO A 14 5.04 -12.02 22.96
CA PRO A 14 6.36 -11.43 23.13
C PRO A 14 6.42 -10.26 24.12
N GLY A 15 5.33 -9.52 24.30
CA GLY A 15 5.26 -8.44 25.29
C GLY A 15 5.43 -8.95 26.73
N GLU A 16 4.92 -10.14 27.04
CA GLU A 16 5.12 -10.79 28.35
C GLU A 16 6.52 -11.41 28.48
N LEU A 17 7.23 -11.58 27.36
CA LEU A 17 8.62 -12.04 27.31
C LEU A 17 9.63 -10.88 27.32
N GLY A 18 9.16 -9.63 27.38
CA GLY A 18 10.00 -8.43 27.40
C GLY A 18 10.51 -7.97 26.03
N ALA A 19 9.85 -8.34 24.93
CA ALA A 19 10.23 -7.84 23.61
C ALA A 19 9.77 -6.39 23.38
N ASP A 20 10.68 -5.52 22.96
CA ASP A 20 10.38 -4.10 22.66
C ASP A 20 9.54 -3.91 21.40
N ILE A 21 9.84 -4.70 20.36
CA ILE A 21 9.20 -4.65 19.03
C ILE A 21 8.83 -6.06 18.60
N VAL A 22 7.61 -6.22 18.09
CA VAL A 22 7.10 -7.46 17.51
C VAL A 22 6.68 -7.23 16.07
N VAL A 23 7.11 -8.11 15.17
CA VAL A 23 6.76 -8.08 13.75
C VAL A 23 6.29 -9.44 13.26
N GLY A 24 5.55 -9.49 12.16
CA GLY A 24 5.19 -10.73 11.49
C GLY A 24 4.19 -10.52 10.36
N SER A 25 3.68 -11.61 9.82
CA SER A 25 2.61 -11.57 8.81
C SER A 25 1.26 -11.87 9.46
N ALA A 26 0.22 -11.15 9.05
CA ALA A 26 -1.17 -11.46 9.39
C ALA A 26 -1.86 -12.37 8.37
N GLN A 27 -1.12 -12.88 7.35
CA GLN A 27 -1.67 -13.64 6.22
C GLN A 27 -2.63 -14.77 6.64
N ARG A 28 -2.21 -15.61 7.59
CA ARG A 28 -3.00 -16.78 7.99
C ARG A 28 -4.29 -16.44 8.74
N PHE A 29 -4.56 -15.17 9.02
CA PHE A 29 -5.88 -14.70 9.41
C PHE A 29 -6.68 -14.36 8.14
N GLY A 30 -7.13 -15.40 7.45
CA GLY A 30 -8.15 -15.29 6.39
C GLY A 30 -7.71 -14.65 5.07
N VAL A 31 -6.41 -14.60 4.75
CA VAL A 31 -5.90 -14.07 3.47
C VAL A 31 -5.23 -15.18 2.66
N PRO A 32 -5.47 -15.32 1.33
CA PRO A 32 -4.84 -16.36 0.52
C PRO A 32 -3.31 -16.31 0.49
N MET A 33 -2.64 -17.43 0.17
CA MET A 33 -1.17 -17.46 0.03
C MET A 33 -0.67 -16.56 -1.10
N GLY A 34 -1.41 -16.51 -2.22
CA GLY A 34 -1.23 -15.56 -3.31
C GLY A 34 0.15 -15.59 -3.97
N TYR A 35 0.83 -16.74 -3.92
CA TYR A 35 2.20 -16.91 -4.39
C TYR A 35 3.19 -15.84 -3.86
N GLY A 36 2.93 -15.34 -2.64
CA GLY A 36 3.78 -14.36 -1.96
C GLY A 36 3.04 -13.17 -1.38
N GLY A 37 1.86 -12.84 -1.91
CA GLY A 37 1.07 -11.73 -1.40
C GLY A 37 -0.03 -11.28 -2.37
N PRO A 38 -0.79 -10.26 -1.99
CA PRO A 38 -0.43 -9.31 -0.95
C PRO A 38 -0.90 -9.72 0.46
N HIS A 39 -0.10 -9.42 1.49
CA HIS A 39 -0.42 -9.67 2.90
C HIS A 39 -0.07 -8.47 3.76
N ALA A 40 -0.90 -8.17 4.76
CA ALA A 40 -0.53 -7.19 5.76
C ALA A 40 0.50 -7.78 6.74
N ALA A 41 1.65 -7.12 6.85
CA ALA A 41 2.54 -7.33 7.98
C ALA A 41 2.00 -6.56 9.19
N PHE A 42 2.22 -7.10 10.39
CA PHE A 42 1.98 -6.38 11.64
C PHE A 42 3.31 -5.93 12.24
N LEU A 43 3.28 -4.77 12.90
CA LEU A 43 4.36 -4.27 13.73
C LEU A 43 3.73 -3.63 14.98
N ALA A 44 4.15 -4.08 16.15
CA ALA A 44 3.77 -3.52 17.44
C ALA A 44 5.00 -3.18 18.26
N THR A 45 4.92 -2.14 19.09
CA THR A 45 6.02 -1.66 19.92
C THR A 45 5.50 -1.05 21.22
N SER A 46 6.39 -0.87 22.20
CA SER A 46 6.07 -0.10 23.42
C SER A 46 5.71 1.37 23.13
N GLN A 47 4.98 2.01 24.04
CA GLN A 47 4.56 3.41 23.89
C GLN A 47 5.72 4.40 23.78
N GLU A 48 6.89 4.07 24.31
CA GLU A 48 8.11 4.88 24.23
C GLU A 48 8.51 5.15 22.76
N TYR A 49 8.35 4.15 21.90
CA TYR A 49 8.81 4.20 20.51
C TYR A 49 7.76 4.73 19.52
N LYS A 50 6.59 5.19 19.99
CA LYS A 50 5.47 5.64 19.15
C LYS A 50 5.84 6.71 18.11
N ARG A 51 6.81 7.57 18.42
CA ARG A 51 7.30 8.63 17.50
C ARG A 51 8.22 8.10 16.39
N MET A 52 8.73 6.88 16.52
CA MET A 52 9.59 6.20 15.54
C MET A 52 8.85 5.15 14.71
N MET A 53 7.56 4.93 14.98
CA MET A 53 6.76 3.95 14.25
C MET A 53 6.72 4.27 12.74
N PRO A 54 7.05 3.30 11.87
CA PRO A 54 6.90 3.49 10.43
C PRO A 54 5.44 3.41 10.00
N GLY A 55 5.09 4.13 8.93
CA GLY A 55 3.78 4.07 8.28
C GLY A 55 2.63 4.68 9.08
N ARG A 56 1.41 4.38 8.61
CA ARG A 56 0.15 4.93 9.13
C ARG A 56 -0.23 4.30 10.47
N ILE A 57 -0.82 5.11 11.33
CA ILE A 57 -1.45 4.68 12.59
C ILE A 57 -2.84 5.31 12.62
N ILE A 58 -3.88 4.55 12.96
CA ILE A 58 -5.20 5.12 13.22
C ILE A 58 -5.29 5.51 14.69
N GLY A 59 -5.78 6.72 14.96
CA GLY A 59 -6.02 7.23 16.31
C GLY A 59 -7.44 7.74 16.47
N VAL A 60 -7.93 7.67 17.69
CA VAL A 60 -9.19 8.29 18.11
C VAL A 60 -8.96 9.79 18.32
N SER A 61 -9.93 10.58 17.87
CA SER A 61 -10.06 12.01 18.15
C SER A 61 -11.54 12.33 18.36
N VAL A 62 -11.90 13.60 18.31
CA VAL A 62 -13.28 14.08 18.33
C VAL A 62 -13.60 14.89 17.07
N ASP A 63 -14.87 14.91 16.71
CA ASP A 63 -15.40 15.80 15.67
C ASP A 63 -15.83 17.15 16.24
N SER A 64 -16.24 18.06 15.36
CA SER A 64 -16.72 19.41 15.70
C SER A 64 -17.98 19.45 16.58
N SER A 65 -18.59 18.31 16.87
CA SER A 65 -19.69 18.16 17.83
C SER A 65 -19.28 17.46 19.13
N GLY A 66 -17.97 17.22 19.32
CA GLY A 66 -17.41 16.51 20.48
C GLY A 66 -17.61 14.99 20.44
N LYS A 67 -18.06 14.42 19.32
CA LYS A 67 -18.27 12.96 19.20
C LYS A 67 -16.98 12.26 18.79
N PRO A 68 -16.73 11.01 19.24
CA PRO A 68 -15.58 10.25 18.80
C PRO A 68 -15.50 10.11 17.28
N ALA A 69 -14.30 10.34 16.73
CA ALA A 69 -14.00 10.21 15.30
C ALA A 69 -12.62 9.57 15.11
N LEU A 70 -12.40 8.91 13.96
CA LEU A 70 -11.13 8.25 13.64
C LEU A 70 -10.35 9.09 12.62
N ARG A 71 -9.02 9.14 12.78
CA ARG A 71 -8.10 9.74 11.81
C ARG A 71 -6.76 9.01 11.77
N MET A 72 -5.96 9.24 10.73
CA MET A 72 -4.55 8.83 10.72
C MET A 72 -3.76 9.70 11.69
N ALA A 73 -3.21 9.18 12.79
CA ALA A 73 -2.52 9.91 13.86
C ALA A 73 -1.01 10.11 13.63
N MET A 74 -0.43 11.17 14.21
CA MET A 74 1.00 11.51 14.17
C MET A 74 1.60 11.49 12.75
N GLN A 75 0.89 12.08 11.78
CA GLN A 75 1.26 12.03 10.36
C GLN A 75 2.61 12.69 10.07
N THR A 76 3.12 13.55 10.97
CA THR A 76 4.46 14.15 10.82
C THR A 76 5.58 13.10 10.77
N ARG A 77 5.35 11.84 11.16
CA ARG A 77 6.33 10.75 11.00
C ARG A 77 6.51 10.29 9.55
N GLU A 78 5.53 10.60 8.69
CA GLU A 78 5.39 10.01 7.36
C GLU A 78 6.09 10.86 6.29
N GLN A 79 6.40 10.21 5.17
CA GLN A 79 7.18 10.74 4.05
C GLN A 79 6.64 12.06 3.47
N HIS A 80 5.31 12.22 3.43
CA HIS A 80 4.66 13.37 2.78
C HIS A 80 4.85 14.68 3.56
N ILE A 81 5.21 14.60 4.85
CA ILE A 81 5.54 15.76 5.69
C ILE A 81 7.05 15.85 5.92
N ARG A 82 7.69 14.75 6.38
CA ARG A 82 9.09 14.79 6.84
C ARG A 82 10.14 14.39 5.82
N ARG A 83 9.76 13.92 4.61
CA ARG A 83 10.69 13.64 3.50
C ARG A 83 11.85 12.75 3.95
N ASP A 84 13.10 13.18 3.78
CA ASP A 84 14.33 12.48 4.21
C ASP A 84 14.41 12.20 5.71
N LYS A 85 13.66 12.94 6.54
CA LYS A 85 13.60 12.78 8.00
C LYS A 85 12.41 11.95 8.47
N ALA A 86 11.67 11.34 7.54
CA ALA A 86 10.58 10.44 7.86
C ALA A 86 11.11 9.17 8.53
N THR A 87 10.23 8.48 9.25
CA THR A 87 10.56 7.21 9.93
C THR A 87 10.75 6.04 8.94
N SER A 88 10.21 6.17 7.73
CA SER A 88 10.30 5.21 6.63
C SER A 88 9.86 5.90 5.33
N ASN A 89 10.24 5.32 4.19
CA ASN A 89 9.74 5.71 2.88
C ASN A 89 8.34 5.14 2.57
N ILE A 90 7.76 4.29 3.43
CA ILE A 90 6.47 3.65 3.13
C ILE A 90 5.36 4.68 2.87
N CYS A 91 4.61 4.48 1.78
CA CYS A 91 3.44 5.27 1.42
C CYS A 91 2.23 4.37 1.20
N THR A 92 2.10 3.69 0.05
CA THR A 92 1.14 2.58 -0.09
C THR A 92 1.58 1.42 0.80
N ALA A 93 0.64 0.85 1.56
CA ALA A 93 0.89 -0.27 2.47
C ALA A 93 0.00 -1.47 2.05
N GLN A 94 -0.72 -2.09 3.00
CA GLN A 94 -1.53 -3.29 2.78
C GLN A 94 -2.90 -3.18 3.50
N ALA A 95 -3.55 -2.02 3.37
CA ALA A 95 -4.73 -1.64 4.15
C ALA A 95 -5.92 -2.62 3.96
N LEU A 96 -6.25 -2.98 2.71
CA LEU A 96 -7.33 -3.94 2.44
C LEU A 96 -7.09 -5.28 3.13
N LEU A 97 -5.85 -5.77 3.14
CA LEU A 97 -5.54 -7.08 3.72
C LEU A 97 -5.47 -7.02 5.25
N ALA A 98 -5.06 -5.87 5.82
CA ALA A 98 -5.18 -5.63 7.24
C ALA A 98 -6.65 -5.64 7.68
N ASN A 99 -7.54 -5.05 6.89
CA ASN A 99 -8.99 -5.11 7.12
C ASN A 99 -9.53 -6.55 7.00
N MET A 100 -9.08 -7.34 6.01
CA MET A 100 -9.47 -8.75 5.91
C MET A 100 -9.03 -9.55 7.15
N SER A 101 -7.79 -9.40 7.59
CA SER A 101 -7.29 -10.08 8.81
C SER A 101 -8.01 -9.61 10.07
N ALA A 102 -8.39 -8.33 10.15
CA ALA A 102 -9.21 -7.82 11.24
C ALA A 102 -10.62 -8.43 11.21
N MET A 103 -11.25 -8.56 10.04
CA MET A 103 -12.57 -9.20 9.90
C MET A 103 -12.53 -10.69 10.24
N TYR A 104 -11.45 -11.40 9.90
CA TYR A 104 -11.23 -12.78 10.33
C TYR A 104 -11.21 -12.87 11.87
N ALA A 105 -10.47 -11.97 12.54
CA ALA A 105 -10.45 -11.93 14.01
C ALA A 105 -11.80 -11.52 14.63
N VAL A 106 -12.55 -10.63 13.98
CA VAL A 106 -13.92 -10.24 14.40
C VAL A 106 -14.88 -11.41 14.31
N TYR A 107 -14.81 -12.18 13.22
CA TYR A 107 -15.72 -13.28 12.97
C TYR A 107 -15.47 -14.48 13.90
N HIS A 108 -14.20 -14.85 14.10
CA HIS A 108 -13.85 -15.99 14.94
C HIS A 108 -13.82 -15.65 16.44
N GLY A 109 -13.53 -14.40 16.80
CA GLY A 109 -13.30 -14.01 18.19
C GLY A 109 -12.12 -14.75 18.86
N PRO A 110 -11.86 -14.49 20.14
CA PRO A 110 -10.75 -15.14 20.85
C PRO A 110 -10.89 -16.67 20.91
N GLU A 111 -12.09 -17.19 21.19
CA GLU A 111 -12.32 -18.63 21.33
C GLU A 111 -12.23 -19.39 20.00
N GLY A 112 -12.75 -18.82 18.91
CA GLY A 112 -12.65 -19.44 17.58
C GLY A 112 -11.19 -19.50 17.11
N LEU A 113 -10.43 -18.41 17.29
CA LEU A 113 -9.00 -18.37 16.96
C LEU A 113 -8.19 -19.36 17.80
N LYS A 114 -8.48 -19.45 19.10
CA LYS A 114 -7.86 -20.44 20.00
C LYS A 114 -8.17 -21.87 19.56
N THR A 115 -9.42 -22.15 19.16
CA THR A 115 -9.85 -23.45 18.67
C THR A 115 -9.09 -23.84 17.40
N ILE A 116 -8.94 -22.91 16.46
CA ILE A 116 -8.17 -23.12 15.23
C ILE A 116 -6.71 -23.44 15.58
N ALA A 117 -6.08 -22.64 16.44
CA ALA A 117 -4.69 -22.86 16.83
C ALA A 117 -4.48 -24.19 17.57
N GLN A 118 -5.40 -24.57 18.46
CA GLN A 118 -5.35 -25.86 19.17
C GLN A 118 -5.51 -27.04 18.20
N ARG A 119 -6.40 -26.93 17.20
CA ARG A 119 -6.54 -27.95 16.15
C ARG A 119 -5.26 -28.09 15.33
N VAL A 120 -4.70 -26.98 14.87
CA VAL A 120 -3.43 -26.98 14.10
C VAL A 120 -2.30 -27.58 14.92
N HIS A 121 -2.16 -27.16 16.18
CA HIS A 121 -1.16 -27.71 17.09
C HIS A 121 -1.35 -29.21 17.34
N GLY A 122 -2.59 -29.63 17.59
CA GLY A 122 -2.94 -31.03 17.83
C GLY A 122 -2.63 -31.94 16.64
N LEU A 123 -2.86 -31.48 15.40
CA LEU A 123 -2.48 -32.21 14.18
C LEU A 123 -0.96 -32.36 14.07
N ALA A 124 -0.19 -31.28 14.29
CA ALA A 124 1.26 -31.32 14.28
C ALA A 124 1.83 -32.25 15.37
N ALA A 125 1.25 -32.21 16.58
CA ALA A 125 1.64 -33.08 17.69
C ALA A 125 1.28 -34.54 17.43
N THR A 126 0.11 -34.82 16.86
CA THR A 126 -0.33 -36.16 16.44
C THR A 126 0.62 -36.74 15.40
N PHE A 127 1.00 -35.92 14.41
CA PHE A 127 1.99 -36.31 13.42
C PHE A 127 3.34 -36.64 14.07
N ALA A 128 3.87 -35.75 14.93
CA ALA A 128 5.13 -36.01 15.62
C ALA A 128 5.10 -37.29 16.48
N TYR A 129 3.98 -37.55 17.17
CA TYR A 129 3.80 -38.77 17.95
C TYR A 129 3.75 -40.03 17.06
N GLY A 130 3.01 -39.98 15.95
CA GLY A 130 2.98 -41.07 14.97
C GLY A 130 4.35 -41.35 14.35
N LEU A 131 5.15 -40.33 14.06
CA LEU A 131 6.54 -40.54 13.60
C LEU A 131 7.39 -41.29 14.62
N LYS A 132 7.24 -41.00 15.92
CA LYS A 132 7.91 -41.77 17.00
C LYS A 132 7.47 -43.24 16.99
N LYS A 133 6.17 -43.51 16.81
CA LYS A 133 5.63 -44.89 16.71
C LYS A 133 6.12 -45.62 15.45
N LEU A 134 6.28 -44.94 14.30
CA LEU A 134 6.84 -45.54 13.08
C LEU A 134 8.31 -45.94 13.23
N GLY A 135 9.10 -45.12 13.94
CA GLY A 135 10.53 -45.36 14.18
C GLY A 135 11.40 -45.38 12.91
N THR A 136 10.89 -44.86 11.80
CA THR A 136 11.59 -44.74 10.50
C THR A 136 12.37 -43.44 10.37
N VAL A 137 11.89 -42.40 11.06
CA VAL A 137 12.50 -41.07 11.17
C VAL A 137 12.38 -40.59 12.61
N ALA A 138 13.13 -39.55 12.97
CA ALA A 138 13.14 -39.01 14.32
C ALA A 138 12.63 -37.55 14.34
N PRO A 139 11.42 -37.26 14.83
CA PRO A 139 11.03 -35.88 15.13
C PRO A 139 11.95 -35.34 16.23
N GLN A 140 12.45 -34.12 16.05
CA GLN A 140 13.33 -33.49 17.04
C GLN A 140 12.50 -33.11 18.28
N GLY A 141 13.00 -33.44 19.47
CA GLY A 141 12.32 -33.20 20.75
C GLY A 141 12.29 -31.74 21.20
N ILE A 142 12.24 -30.80 20.26
CA ILE A 142 12.10 -29.36 20.52
C ILE A 142 10.61 -29.00 20.60
N PRO A 143 10.21 -28.08 21.50
CA PRO A 143 8.86 -27.50 21.48
C PRO A 143 8.52 -26.85 20.14
N PHE A 144 7.26 -26.96 19.73
CA PHE A 144 6.76 -26.34 18.50
C PHE A 144 5.27 -25.98 18.62
N PHE A 145 4.82 -25.06 17.76
CA PHE A 145 3.40 -24.78 17.54
C PHE A 145 2.85 -25.69 16.44
N ASP A 146 3.15 -25.39 15.18
CA ASP A 146 2.60 -26.07 14.00
C ASP A 146 3.67 -26.71 13.11
N THR A 147 4.94 -26.54 13.43
CA THR A 147 6.05 -26.90 12.53
C THR A 147 6.94 -27.94 13.19
N VAL A 148 6.92 -29.16 12.65
CA VAL A 148 7.69 -30.30 13.17
C VAL A 148 9.00 -30.41 12.39
N LYS A 149 10.13 -30.39 13.10
CA LYS A 149 11.46 -30.62 12.54
C LYS A 149 11.85 -32.09 12.69
N ILE A 150 12.26 -32.73 11.61
CA ILE A 150 12.43 -34.18 11.55
C ILE A 150 13.82 -34.50 11.02
N LYS A 151 14.55 -35.35 11.75
CA LYS A 151 15.81 -35.95 11.30
C LYS A 151 15.53 -37.24 10.55
N CYS A 152 16.16 -37.40 9.40
CA CYS A 152 16.02 -38.53 8.50
C CYS A 152 17.37 -38.87 7.84
N SER A 153 17.44 -40.03 7.18
CA SER A 153 18.64 -40.44 6.44
C SER A 153 18.82 -39.70 5.11
N ASP A 154 17.71 -39.38 4.45
CA ASP A 154 17.67 -38.70 3.16
C ASP A 154 16.39 -37.85 3.08
N SER A 155 16.54 -36.53 3.20
CA SER A 155 15.42 -35.59 3.17
C SER A 155 14.81 -35.46 1.77
N ARG A 156 15.60 -35.65 0.70
CA ARG A 156 15.14 -35.53 -0.68
C ARG A 156 14.26 -36.72 -1.07
N ALA A 157 14.65 -37.94 -0.70
CA ALA A 157 13.82 -39.13 -0.94
C ALA A 157 12.42 -39.01 -0.30
N ILE A 158 12.33 -38.45 0.92
CA ILE A 158 11.06 -38.19 1.60
C ILE A 158 10.27 -37.10 0.88
N ALA A 159 10.91 -35.99 0.51
CA ALA A 159 10.27 -34.91 -0.23
C ALA A 159 9.73 -35.38 -1.59
N ASP A 160 10.46 -36.22 -2.32
CA ASP A 160 10.01 -36.80 -3.60
C ASP A 160 8.82 -37.75 -3.41
N ALA A 161 8.79 -38.51 -2.31
CA ALA A 161 7.65 -39.34 -1.95
C ALA A 161 6.42 -38.50 -1.60
N ALA A 162 6.60 -37.36 -0.92
CA ALA A 162 5.54 -36.40 -0.63
C ALA A 162 5.02 -35.71 -1.91
N TYR A 163 5.93 -35.32 -2.80
CA TYR A 163 5.61 -34.68 -4.08
C TYR A 163 4.72 -35.58 -4.95
N LYS A 164 4.99 -36.90 -5.00
CA LYS A 164 4.13 -37.90 -5.67
C LYS A 164 2.73 -38.05 -5.07
N LYS A 165 2.51 -37.46 -3.89
CA LYS A 165 1.22 -37.38 -3.19
C LYS A 165 0.67 -35.95 -3.15
N GLU A 166 1.20 -35.06 -4.00
CA GLU A 166 0.81 -33.65 -4.11
C GLU A 166 0.99 -32.86 -2.80
N MET A 167 2.04 -33.20 -2.04
CA MET A 167 2.43 -32.49 -0.81
C MET A 167 3.85 -31.92 -0.94
N ASN A 168 3.99 -30.63 -0.66
CA ASN A 168 5.30 -29.97 -0.62
C ASN A 168 5.83 -29.90 0.81
N LEU A 169 7.06 -30.36 1.01
CA LEU A 169 7.74 -30.32 2.30
C LEU A 169 8.98 -29.43 2.21
N ARG A 170 9.38 -28.79 3.32
CA ARG A 170 10.57 -27.94 3.35
C ARG A 170 11.80 -28.76 3.73
N ILE A 171 12.72 -28.93 2.78
CA ILE A 171 14.06 -29.46 3.03
C ILE A 171 14.90 -28.36 3.68
N LEU A 172 15.52 -28.65 4.84
CA LEU A 172 16.46 -27.74 5.49
C LEU A 172 17.92 -28.06 5.11
N ASP A 173 18.24 -29.36 5.06
CA ASP A 173 19.54 -29.90 4.66
C ASP A 173 19.36 -31.36 4.22
N SER A 174 20.45 -32.08 3.91
CA SER A 174 20.42 -33.47 3.42
C SER A 174 19.75 -34.48 4.36
N ASN A 175 19.63 -34.15 5.65
CA ASN A 175 19.17 -35.06 6.69
C ASN A 175 18.02 -34.47 7.55
N THR A 176 17.55 -33.28 7.21
CA THR A 176 16.54 -32.56 7.97
C THR A 176 15.44 -32.05 7.06
N ILE A 177 14.20 -32.38 7.42
CA ILE A 177 12.99 -31.90 6.76
C ILE A 177 12.05 -31.30 7.81
N THR A 178 11.28 -30.30 7.41
CA THR A 178 10.24 -29.69 8.26
C THR A 178 8.87 -29.79 7.59
N VAL A 179 7.86 -30.03 8.40
CA VAL A 179 6.45 -30.04 7.99
C VAL A 179 5.70 -29.02 8.83
N SER A 180 5.06 -28.05 8.17
CA SER A 180 4.23 -27.03 8.81
C SER A 180 2.77 -27.35 8.55
N PHE A 181 1.96 -27.29 9.61
CA PHE A 181 0.52 -27.58 9.60
C PHE A 181 -0.26 -26.27 9.62
N ASP A 182 -1.47 -26.27 9.06
CA ASP A 182 -2.32 -25.09 8.99
C ASP A 182 -3.81 -25.43 9.16
N GLU A 183 -4.66 -24.41 9.09
CA GLU A 183 -6.11 -24.51 9.30
C GLU A 183 -6.80 -25.49 8.33
N THR A 184 -6.23 -25.67 7.13
CA THR A 184 -6.78 -26.54 6.09
C THR A 184 -6.43 -28.01 6.31
N THR A 185 -5.39 -28.30 7.09
CA THR A 185 -4.91 -29.67 7.28
C THR A 185 -5.95 -30.55 7.97
N THR A 186 -6.17 -31.75 7.43
CA THR A 186 -7.09 -32.74 8.01
C THR A 186 -6.35 -33.93 8.63
N LEU A 187 -7.09 -34.80 9.33
CA LEU A 187 -6.54 -36.08 9.81
C LEU A 187 -6.14 -37.00 8.64
N GLU A 188 -6.86 -36.96 7.51
CA GLU A 188 -6.47 -37.74 6.33
C GLU A 188 -5.14 -37.26 5.74
N ASP A 189 -4.86 -35.96 5.79
CA ASP A 189 -3.56 -35.44 5.35
C ASP A 189 -2.43 -35.90 6.27
N VAL A 190 -2.66 -35.96 7.59
CA VAL A 190 -1.72 -36.57 8.54
C VAL A 190 -1.48 -38.06 8.22
N ASP A 191 -2.53 -38.81 7.87
CA ASP A 191 -2.40 -40.21 7.45
C ASP A 191 -1.61 -40.37 6.15
N LYS A 192 -1.78 -39.46 5.17
CA LYS A 192 -0.94 -39.41 3.97
C LYS A 192 0.51 -39.15 4.34
N LEU A 193 0.79 -38.22 5.27
CA LEU A 193 2.13 -37.96 5.77
C LEU A 193 2.74 -39.19 6.46
N PHE A 194 1.99 -39.94 7.27
CA PHE A 194 2.51 -41.19 7.83
C PHE A 194 2.98 -42.17 6.77
N LYS A 195 2.22 -42.30 5.67
CA LYS A 195 2.62 -43.15 4.52
C LYS A 195 3.88 -42.65 3.83
N VAL A 196 4.04 -41.33 3.69
CA VAL A 196 5.26 -40.72 3.14
C VAL A 196 6.47 -41.03 4.03
N PHE A 197 6.31 -40.87 5.33
CA PHE A 197 7.39 -41.03 6.30
C PHE A 197 7.61 -42.48 6.76
N SER A 198 6.78 -43.45 6.33
CA SER A 198 6.95 -44.86 6.71
C SER A 198 8.11 -45.55 5.97
N CYS A 199 8.66 -44.92 4.94
CA CYS A 199 9.74 -45.47 4.12
C CYS A 199 9.46 -46.92 3.65
N GLY A 200 8.20 -47.22 3.31
CA GLY A 200 7.75 -48.54 2.87
C GLY A 200 7.30 -49.49 3.99
N LYS A 201 7.44 -49.12 5.27
CA LYS A 201 6.84 -49.90 6.37
C LYS A 201 5.31 -49.77 6.37
N PRO A 202 4.57 -50.84 6.73
CA PRO A 202 3.14 -50.74 6.97
C PRO A 202 2.83 -49.74 8.10
N VAL A 203 1.85 -48.87 7.89
CA VAL A 203 1.31 -47.98 8.93
C VAL A 203 0.10 -48.68 9.56
N THR A 204 0.20 -49.06 10.84
CA THR A 204 -0.81 -49.89 11.55
C THR A 204 -1.76 -49.07 12.42
N PHE A 205 -1.76 -47.75 12.28
CA PHE A 205 -2.58 -46.81 13.05
C PHE A 205 -3.03 -45.66 12.15
N THR A 206 -3.99 -44.88 12.61
CA THR A 206 -4.44 -43.65 11.95
C THR A 206 -4.22 -42.44 12.84
N ALA A 207 -4.17 -41.24 12.26
CA ALA A 207 -4.11 -39.99 12.99
C ALA A 207 -5.27 -39.89 14.00
N ALA A 208 -6.49 -40.28 13.58
CA ALA A 208 -7.66 -40.31 14.44
C ALA A 208 -7.48 -41.23 15.66
N SER A 209 -6.84 -42.40 15.49
CA SER A 209 -6.57 -43.32 16.60
C SER A 209 -5.52 -42.80 17.58
N LEU A 210 -4.58 -41.97 17.10
CA LEU A 210 -3.49 -41.43 17.91
C LEU A 210 -3.85 -40.12 18.62
N ALA A 211 -4.73 -39.30 18.03
CA ALA A 211 -5.05 -37.97 18.55
C ALA A 211 -5.45 -37.94 20.05
N PRO A 212 -6.21 -38.92 20.60
CA PRO A 212 -6.54 -38.93 22.02
C PRO A 212 -5.35 -39.21 22.96
N GLU A 213 -4.24 -39.76 22.45
CA GLU A 213 -3.03 -40.09 23.23
C GLU A 213 -2.01 -38.93 23.29
N VAL A 214 -2.28 -37.81 22.60
CA VAL A 214 -1.28 -36.77 22.34
C VAL A 214 -1.42 -35.63 23.34
N ASP A 215 -0.36 -35.40 24.10
CA ASP A 215 -0.20 -34.20 24.92
C ASP A 215 0.24 -32.98 24.09
N THR A 216 -0.01 -31.79 24.63
CA THR A 216 0.53 -30.53 24.08
C THR A 216 2.06 -30.54 24.06
N MET A 217 2.64 -30.05 22.96
CA MET A 217 4.10 -29.90 22.82
C MET A 217 4.59 -28.52 23.30
N ILE A 218 3.69 -27.69 23.85
CA ILE A 218 3.99 -26.36 24.40
C ILE A 218 4.34 -26.50 25.90
N PRO A 219 5.55 -26.09 26.33
CA PRO A 219 5.94 -26.11 27.74
C PRO A 219 5.04 -25.21 28.60
N PRO A 220 4.76 -25.58 29.87
CA PRO A 220 3.87 -24.80 30.75
C PRO A 220 4.24 -23.31 30.85
N GLY A 221 5.54 -22.97 30.90
CA GLY A 221 6.00 -21.58 30.99
C GLY A 221 5.77 -20.73 29.73
N LEU A 222 5.44 -21.36 28.60
CA LEU A 222 5.17 -20.73 27.31
C LEU A 222 3.68 -20.76 26.92
N VAL A 223 2.82 -21.36 27.74
CA VAL A 223 1.37 -21.32 27.53
C VAL A 223 0.87 -19.90 27.79
N ARG A 224 -0.05 -19.43 26.96
CA ARG A 224 -0.72 -18.14 27.15
C ARG A 224 -1.75 -18.22 28.28
N GLU A 225 -1.63 -17.31 29.24
CA GLU A 225 -2.62 -17.13 30.31
C GLU A 225 -3.42 -15.83 30.15
N SER A 226 -2.88 -14.84 29.44
CA SER A 226 -3.51 -13.54 29.23
C SER A 226 -4.67 -13.59 28.23
N SER A 227 -5.72 -12.82 28.51
CA SER A 227 -6.85 -12.62 27.59
C SER A 227 -6.48 -11.72 26.40
N TYR A 228 -7.27 -11.80 25.32
CA TYR A 228 -7.15 -10.96 24.14
C TYR A 228 -8.50 -10.81 23.46
N LEU A 229 -8.62 -9.79 22.59
CA LEU A 229 -9.84 -9.52 21.82
C LEU A 229 -11.10 -9.41 22.71
N THR A 230 -10.95 -8.80 23.89
CA THR A 230 -12.02 -8.65 24.88
C THR A 230 -13.04 -7.56 24.53
N HIS A 231 -12.72 -6.70 23.55
CA HIS A 231 -13.61 -5.64 23.11
C HIS A 231 -14.89 -6.22 22.46
N PRO A 232 -16.08 -5.63 22.66
CA PRO A 232 -17.35 -6.16 22.12
C PRO A 232 -17.36 -6.45 20.62
N ILE A 233 -16.62 -5.68 19.81
CA ILE A 233 -16.49 -5.92 18.35
C ILE A 233 -16.08 -7.36 18.03
N PHE A 234 -15.17 -7.96 18.80
CA PHE A 234 -14.70 -9.33 18.56
C PHE A 234 -15.63 -10.41 19.14
N ASN A 235 -16.74 -10.00 19.76
CA ASN A 235 -17.66 -10.86 20.50
C ASN A 235 -19.13 -10.68 20.06
N SER A 236 -19.40 -9.89 19.02
CA SER A 236 -20.77 -9.51 18.60
C SER A 236 -21.15 -9.98 17.18
N TYR A 237 -20.19 -10.38 16.34
CA TYR A 237 -20.42 -10.58 14.90
C TYR A 237 -20.01 -11.99 14.43
N HIS A 238 -20.43 -13.04 15.15
CA HIS A 238 -20.02 -14.43 14.89
C HIS A 238 -20.98 -15.22 13.97
N THR A 239 -22.10 -14.63 13.57
CA THR A 239 -22.96 -15.20 12.52
C THR A 239 -22.65 -14.53 11.20
N GLU A 240 -22.75 -15.28 10.11
CA GLU A 240 -22.49 -14.76 8.76
C GLU A 240 -23.32 -13.49 8.48
N HIS A 241 -24.58 -13.48 8.89
CA HIS A 241 -25.48 -12.34 8.68
C HIS A 241 -25.09 -11.10 9.50
N GLU A 242 -24.63 -11.26 10.74
CA GLU A 242 -24.18 -10.13 11.55
C GLU A 242 -22.83 -9.58 11.07
N LEU A 243 -21.92 -10.44 10.61
CA LEU A 243 -20.69 -10.00 9.95
C LEU A 243 -21.00 -9.25 8.65
N LEU A 244 -21.89 -9.78 7.81
CA LEU A 244 -22.34 -9.11 6.58
C LEU A 244 -22.87 -7.70 6.88
N ARG A 245 -23.76 -7.58 7.87
CA ARG A 245 -24.28 -6.28 8.33
C ARG A 245 -23.18 -5.37 8.84
N TYR A 246 -22.20 -5.89 9.56
CA TYR A 246 -21.08 -5.10 10.07
C TYR A 246 -20.20 -4.55 8.94
N ILE A 247 -19.79 -5.40 7.99
CA ILE A 247 -19.03 -4.99 6.81
C ILE A 247 -19.80 -3.94 6.02
N HIS A 248 -21.09 -4.16 5.76
CA HIS A 248 -21.93 -3.20 5.04
C HIS A 248 -22.04 -1.84 5.77
N ARG A 249 -22.19 -1.85 7.10
CA ARG A 249 -22.23 -0.60 7.91
C ARG A 249 -20.93 0.19 7.84
N LEU A 250 -19.78 -0.47 7.70
CA LEU A 250 -18.50 0.20 7.51
C LEU A 250 -18.37 0.72 6.08
N GLN A 251 -18.66 -0.13 5.09
CA GLN A 251 -18.64 0.25 3.67
C GLN A 251 -19.51 1.48 3.39
N ALA A 252 -20.69 1.57 4.00
CA ALA A 252 -21.61 2.69 3.81
C ALA A 252 -21.09 4.04 4.37
N LYS A 253 -20.02 4.04 5.16
CA LYS A 253 -19.37 5.26 5.69
C LYS A 253 -18.26 5.80 4.80
N ASP A 254 -17.80 5.01 3.83
CA ASP A 254 -16.62 5.29 3.03
C ASP A 254 -17.03 5.64 1.59
N LEU A 255 -16.71 6.86 1.15
CA LEU A 255 -16.91 7.28 -0.23
C LEU A 255 -15.85 6.59 -1.10
N SER A 256 -16.30 5.88 -2.11
CA SER A 256 -15.47 5.12 -3.07
C SER A 256 -15.85 5.43 -4.52
N LEU A 257 -15.11 4.85 -5.47
CA LEU A 257 -15.36 5.01 -6.92
C LEU A 257 -16.74 4.50 -7.39
N CYS A 258 -17.49 3.77 -6.56
CA CYS A 258 -18.88 3.42 -6.90
C CYS A 258 -19.87 4.58 -6.67
N HIS A 259 -19.44 5.68 -6.04
CA HIS A 259 -20.28 6.81 -5.70
C HIS A 259 -20.05 8.00 -6.65
N SER A 260 -18.78 8.41 -6.80
CA SER A 260 -18.36 9.56 -7.61
C SER A 260 -16.86 9.51 -7.88
N MET A 261 -16.40 10.37 -8.78
CA MET A 261 -14.97 10.58 -9.03
C MET A 261 -14.23 10.97 -7.73
N ILE A 262 -13.04 10.39 -7.53
CA ILE A 262 -12.10 10.76 -6.47
C ILE A 262 -10.86 11.37 -7.15
N PRO A 263 -10.80 12.69 -7.37
CA PRO A 263 -9.78 13.29 -8.24
C PRO A 263 -8.48 13.61 -7.48
N LEU A 264 -7.91 12.60 -6.82
CA LEU A 264 -6.65 12.72 -6.08
C LEU A 264 -5.46 12.83 -7.04
N GLY A 265 -4.86 14.01 -7.14
CA GLY A 265 -3.58 14.21 -7.83
C GLY A 265 -2.49 13.22 -7.37
N SER A 266 -1.70 12.73 -8.32
CA SER A 266 -0.65 11.73 -8.17
C SER A 266 -1.13 10.37 -7.66
N CYS A 267 -2.41 10.04 -7.82
CA CYS A 267 -2.98 8.77 -7.37
C CYS A 267 -3.63 7.97 -8.50
N THR A 268 -4.02 8.60 -9.60
CA THR A 268 -4.64 7.95 -10.76
C THR A 268 -5.78 7.03 -10.35
N MET A 269 -6.85 7.61 -9.80
CA MET A 269 -8.06 6.91 -9.35
C MET A 269 -8.92 6.43 -10.53
N LYS A 270 -8.33 5.62 -11.42
CA LYS A 270 -8.98 5.08 -12.62
C LYS A 270 -9.85 3.87 -12.31
N LEU A 271 -10.54 3.36 -13.34
CA LEU A 271 -11.31 2.12 -13.26
C LEU A 271 -10.42 0.95 -12.81
N ASN A 272 -10.92 0.19 -11.82
CA ASN A 272 -10.45 -1.17 -11.52
C ASN A 272 -11.50 -2.13 -12.10
N ALA A 273 -11.31 -2.62 -13.33
CA ALA A 273 -12.38 -3.29 -14.04
C ALA A 273 -12.67 -4.66 -13.43
N THR A 274 -13.94 -5.05 -13.37
CA THR A 274 -14.35 -6.36 -12.81
C THR A 274 -13.59 -7.52 -13.47
N THR A 275 -13.43 -7.48 -14.80
CA THR A 275 -12.68 -8.50 -15.55
C THR A 275 -11.22 -8.61 -15.13
N GLU A 276 -10.57 -7.48 -14.79
CA GLU A 276 -9.18 -7.45 -14.31
C GLU A 276 -9.07 -8.01 -12.89
N MET A 277 -10.12 -7.85 -12.07
CA MET A 277 -10.16 -8.29 -10.68
C MET A 277 -10.47 -9.78 -10.52
N MET A 278 -11.19 -10.40 -11.46
CA MET A 278 -11.64 -11.80 -11.36
C MET A 278 -10.52 -12.81 -11.07
N PRO A 279 -9.33 -12.75 -11.72
CA PRO A 279 -8.29 -13.76 -11.51
C PRO A 279 -7.71 -13.82 -10.09
N VAL A 280 -7.81 -12.72 -9.33
CA VAL A 280 -7.25 -12.58 -7.97
C VAL A 280 -7.86 -13.60 -6.99
N THR A 281 -9.05 -14.12 -7.27
CA THR A 281 -9.72 -15.13 -6.42
C THR A 281 -9.76 -16.52 -7.05
N TRP A 282 -9.12 -16.74 -8.19
CA TRP A 282 -9.01 -18.08 -8.77
C TRP A 282 -8.04 -18.92 -7.93
N PRO A 283 -8.40 -20.17 -7.55
CA PRO A 283 -7.53 -21.02 -6.75
C PRO A 283 -6.12 -21.21 -7.34
N SER A 284 -6.00 -21.27 -8.67
CA SER A 284 -4.73 -21.42 -9.38
C SER A 284 -3.76 -20.25 -9.21
N PHE A 285 -4.25 -19.07 -8.79
CA PHE A 285 -3.43 -17.93 -8.38
C PHE A 285 -3.40 -17.80 -6.84
N ALA A 286 -4.57 -17.84 -6.20
CA ALA A 286 -4.73 -17.53 -4.78
C ALA A 286 -4.11 -18.58 -3.83
N ASN A 287 -4.08 -19.85 -4.22
CA ASN A 287 -3.75 -20.97 -3.32
C ASN A 287 -2.39 -21.61 -3.61
N ILE A 288 -1.47 -20.88 -4.25
CA ILE A 288 -0.09 -21.34 -4.45
C ILE A 288 0.82 -20.75 -3.38
N HIS A 289 1.63 -21.58 -2.73
CA HIS A 289 2.65 -21.13 -1.78
C HIS A 289 3.82 -20.46 -2.51
N PRO A 290 4.36 -19.30 -2.07
CA PRO A 290 5.42 -18.56 -2.78
C PRO A 290 6.70 -19.35 -3.07
N PHE A 291 6.94 -20.40 -2.27
CA PHE A 291 8.13 -21.26 -2.39
C PHE A 291 7.80 -22.66 -2.89
N ALA A 292 6.64 -22.84 -3.53
CA ALA A 292 6.33 -24.07 -4.25
C ALA A 292 7.39 -24.31 -5.35
N PRO A 293 7.72 -25.58 -5.66
CA PRO A 293 8.50 -25.94 -6.84
C PRO A 293 8.02 -25.21 -8.11
N ILE A 294 8.96 -24.69 -8.91
CA ILE A 294 8.65 -23.81 -10.06
C ILE A 294 7.81 -24.51 -11.13
N ASP A 295 7.96 -25.83 -11.27
CA ASP A 295 7.15 -26.68 -12.15
C ASP A 295 5.66 -26.70 -11.77
N GLN A 296 5.30 -26.42 -10.53
CA GLN A 296 3.91 -26.27 -10.08
C GLN A 296 3.34 -24.87 -10.35
N ALA A 297 4.17 -23.90 -10.76
CA ALA A 297 3.81 -22.50 -10.94
C ALA A 297 4.12 -21.99 -12.37
N GLN A 298 4.11 -22.86 -13.38
CA GLN A 298 4.44 -22.48 -14.76
C GLN A 298 3.52 -21.39 -15.33
N GLY A 299 2.22 -21.39 -15.01
CA GLY A 299 1.32 -20.32 -15.44
C GLY A 299 1.69 -18.94 -14.87
N TYR A 300 2.22 -18.89 -13.64
CA TYR A 300 2.81 -17.66 -13.10
C TYR A 300 4.06 -17.25 -13.88
N GLN A 301 4.94 -18.20 -14.20
CA GLN A 301 6.19 -17.90 -14.94
C GLN A 301 5.90 -17.35 -16.34
N GLU A 302 4.94 -17.92 -17.07
CA GLU A 302 4.47 -17.42 -18.36
C GLU A 302 3.96 -15.98 -18.23
N MET A 303 3.03 -15.71 -17.32
CA MET A 303 2.50 -14.37 -17.08
C MET A 303 3.59 -13.36 -16.66
N PHE A 304 4.56 -13.78 -15.85
CA PHE A 304 5.67 -12.89 -15.45
C PHE A 304 6.56 -12.51 -16.62
N ASN A 305 6.87 -13.47 -17.49
CA ASN A 305 7.66 -13.23 -18.69
C ASN A 305 6.94 -12.26 -19.63
N ASP A 306 5.68 -12.54 -19.96
CA ASP A 306 4.88 -11.66 -20.81
C ASP A 306 4.74 -10.26 -20.21
N LEU A 307 4.42 -10.16 -18.91
CA LEU A 307 4.27 -8.88 -18.24
C LEU A 307 5.60 -8.11 -18.24
N GLY A 308 6.73 -8.77 -17.97
CA GLY A 308 8.05 -8.14 -18.03
C GLY A 308 8.37 -7.59 -19.43
N GLU A 309 8.10 -8.35 -20.49
CA GLU A 309 8.31 -7.92 -21.88
C GLU A 309 7.38 -6.77 -22.29
N LEU A 310 6.11 -6.83 -21.90
CA LEU A 310 5.14 -5.76 -22.13
C LEU A 310 5.57 -4.47 -21.43
N LEU A 311 6.02 -4.56 -20.17
CA LEU A 311 6.52 -3.42 -19.41
C LEU A 311 7.81 -2.86 -20.02
N CYS A 312 8.76 -3.70 -20.47
CA CYS A 312 9.94 -3.27 -21.23
C CYS A 312 9.53 -2.46 -22.47
N THR A 313 8.57 -2.98 -23.24
CA THR A 313 8.07 -2.33 -24.46
C THR A 313 7.44 -0.96 -24.17
N ILE A 314 6.59 -0.87 -23.14
CA ILE A 314 5.92 0.38 -22.77
C ILE A 314 6.93 1.44 -22.31
N THR A 315 7.98 1.02 -21.59
CA THR A 315 8.88 1.95 -20.90
C THR A 315 10.22 2.18 -21.60
N GLY A 316 10.56 1.41 -22.63
CA GLY A 316 11.83 1.49 -23.33
C GLY A 316 13.03 1.01 -22.50
N PHE A 317 12.80 0.18 -21.47
CA PHE A 317 13.83 -0.47 -20.67
C PHE A 317 14.15 -1.87 -21.21
N ASP A 318 15.25 -2.44 -20.73
CA ASP A 318 15.80 -3.72 -21.23
C ASP A 318 15.44 -4.91 -20.33
N SER A 319 15.06 -4.65 -19.07
CA SER A 319 14.70 -5.70 -18.11
C SER A 319 13.88 -5.13 -16.96
N PHE A 320 12.98 -5.94 -16.39
CA PHE A 320 12.18 -5.62 -15.22
C PHE A 320 12.41 -6.57 -14.04
N SER A 321 12.37 -6.04 -12.80
CA SER A 321 12.15 -6.85 -11.61
C SER A 321 10.74 -6.61 -11.07
N LEU A 322 9.99 -7.70 -10.89
CA LEU A 322 8.65 -7.68 -10.30
C LEU A 322 8.66 -7.84 -8.77
N GLN A 323 9.83 -7.82 -8.13
CA GLN A 323 9.95 -8.09 -6.69
C GLN A 323 9.42 -6.96 -5.78
N PRO A 324 9.67 -5.66 -6.04
CA PRO A 324 9.24 -4.61 -5.12
C PRO A 324 7.72 -4.46 -5.07
N ASN A 325 7.16 -4.47 -3.85
CA ASN A 325 5.72 -4.58 -3.60
C ASN A 325 5.02 -3.24 -3.27
N ALA A 326 5.65 -2.12 -3.60
CA ALA A 326 5.10 -0.77 -3.52
C ALA A 326 5.99 0.21 -4.31
N GLY A 327 5.49 1.38 -4.69
CA GLY A 327 6.29 2.37 -5.41
C GLY A 327 7.56 2.79 -4.67
N ALA A 328 7.43 3.10 -3.37
CA ALA A 328 8.56 3.41 -2.50
C ALA A 328 9.57 2.24 -2.36
N ALA A 329 9.10 0.99 -2.41
CA ALA A 329 10.00 -0.18 -2.45
C ALA A 329 10.74 -0.25 -3.80
N GLY A 330 10.10 0.14 -4.90
CA GLY A 330 10.72 0.29 -6.22
C GLY A 330 11.76 1.41 -6.28
N GLU A 331 11.50 2.56 -5.62
CA GLU A 331 12.52 3.61 -5.43
C GLU A 331 13.76 3.09 -4.69
N TYR A 332 13.56 2.47 -3.54
CA TYR A 332 14.64 1.86 -2.77
C TYR A 332 15.40 0.82 -3.61
N ALA A 333 14.69 -0.08 -4.29
CA ALA A 333 15.30 -1.08 -5.16
C ALA A 333 16.12 -0.46 -6.30
N GLY A 334 15.57 0.54 -7.00
CA GLY A 334 16.27 1.18 -8.12
C GLY A 334 17.52 1.94 -7.68
N LEU A 335 17.48 2.64 -6.54
CA LEU A 335 18.66 3.28 -5.97
C LEU A 335 19.72 2.27 -5.50
N MET A 336 19.29 1.13 -4.94
CA MET A 336 20.20 0.05 -4.57
C MET A 336 20.83 -0.63 -5.80
N VAL A 337 20.10 -0.74 -6.92
CA VAL A 337 20.64 -1.20 -8.21
C VAL A 337 21.70 -0.22 -8.72
N ILE A 338 21.43 1.09 -8.70
CA ILE A 338 22.42 2.13 -9.05
C ILE A 338 23.66 2.00 -8.16
N ARG A 339 23.48 1.83 -6.85
CA ARG A 339 24.58 1.65 -5.91
C ARG A 339 25.41 0.41 -6.24
N ALA A 340 24.77 -0.73 -6.48
CA ALA A 340 25.45 -1.97 -6.87
C ALA A 340 26.26 -1.80 -8.18
N TYR A 341 25.71 -1.08 -9.16
CA TYR A 341 26.41 -0.74 -10.39
C TYR A 341 27.65 0.13 -10.15
N HIS A 342 27.59 1.16 -9.31
CA HIS A 342 28.77 1.96 -8.93
C HIS A 342 29.82 1.11 -8.22
N LEU A 343 29.40 0.25 -7.27
CA LEU A 343 30.30 -0.65 -6.55
C LEU A 343 31.03 -1.62 -7.50
N ALA A 344 30.31 -2.19 -8.49
CA ALA A 344 30.88 -3.12 -9.45
C ALA A 344 31.94 -2.49 -10.37
N ARG A 345 31.91 -1.16 -10.54
CA ARG A 345 32.89 -0.39 -11.32
C ARG A 345 34.04 0.19 -10.48
N GLY A 346 34.06 -0.06 -9.17
CA GLY A 346 35.05 0.51 -8.24
C GLY A 346 34.73 1.92 -7.75
N ASP A 347 33.58 2.49 -8.11
CA ASP A 347 33.14 3.83 -7.73
C ASP A 347 32.48 3.84 -6.33
N HIS A 348 33.14 3.25 -5.32
CA HIS A 348 32.56 3.03 -3.98
C HIS A 348 32.19 4.32 -3.22
N HIS A 349 32.73 5.45 -3.65
CA HIS A 349 32.55 6.76 -3.05
C HIS A 349 31.31 7.51 -3.55
N ARG A 350 30.71 7.09 -4.68
CA ARG A 350 29.53 7.76 -5.26
C ARG A 350 28.29 7.49 -4.41
N ASN A 351 27.89 8.49 -3.61
CA ASN A 351 26.74 8.41 -2.72
C ASN A 351 25.86 9.67 -2.70
N VAL A 352 26.12 10.67 -3.56
CA VAL A 352 25.31 11.88 -3.65
C VAL A 352 24.09 11.63 -4.53
N CYS A 353 22.90 11.97 -4.01
CA CYS A 353 21.64 11.93 -4.75
C CYS A 353 21.06 13.34 -4.88
N ILE A 354 20.93 13.83 -6.11
CA ILE A 354 20.26 15.10 -6.40
C ILE A 354 18.75 14.85 -6.45
N ILE A 355 17.95 15.68 -5.77
CA ILE A 355 16.49 15.53 -5.70
C ILE A 355 15.83 16.91 -5.81
N PRO A 356 14.96 17.16 -6.81
CA PRO A 356 14.15 18.38 -6.87
C PRO A 356 13.23 18.53 -5.65
N VAL A 357 13.05 19.76 -5.18
CA VAL A 357 12.16 20.05 -4.04
C VAL A 357 10.69 19.69 -4.32
N SER A 358 10.30 19.65 -5.60
CA SER A 358 8.98 19.22 -6.06
C SER A 358 8.76 17.71 -5.97
N ALA A 359 9.81 16.89 -5.89
CA ALA A 359 9.70 15.43 -5.86
C ALA A 359 8.81 14.96 -4.70
N HIS A 360 8.15 13.81 -4.90
CA HIS A 360 7.34 13.18 -3.85
C HIS A 360 8.20 12.87 -2.61
N GLY A 361 7.57 12.85 -1.44
CA GLY A 361 8.28 12.71 -0.16
C GLY A 361 8.95 11.34 0.01
N THR A 362 8.53 10.33 -0.76
CA THR A 362 9.15 9.01 -0.82
C THR A 362 10.56 9.09 -1.39
N ASN A 363 10.81 9.89 -2.42
CA ASN A 363 12.11 9.99 -3.08
C ASN A 363 13.25 10.31 -2.09
N PRO A 364 13.21 11.42 -1.32
CA PRO A 364 14.24 11.69 -0.32
C PRO A 364 14.24 10.68 0.84
N ALA A 365 13.10 10.11 1.23
CA ALA A 365 13.07 9.06 2.25
C ALA A 365 13.77 7.76 1.78
N SER A 366 13.57 7.36 0.53
CA SER A 366 14.20 6.21 -0.12
C SER A 366 15.71 6.42 -0.28
N ALA A 367 16.13 7.62 -0.70
CA ALA A 367 17.55 7.98 -0.80
C ALA A 367 18.24 7.97 0.57
N ALA A 368 17.60 8.53 1.61
CA ALA A 368 18.12 8.48 2.97
C ALA A 368 18.25 7.04 3.48
N MET A 369 17.27 6.17 3.17
CA MET A 369 17.31 4.75 3.53
C MET A 369 18.43 3.98 2.81
N CYS A 370 18.83 4.41 1.60
CA CYS A 370 19.99 3.90 0.89
C CYS A 370 21.33 4.44 1.43
N GLY A 371 21.32 5.31 2.45
CA GLY A 371 22.51 5.96 2.99
C GLY A 371 23.12 7.01 2.07
N MET A 372 22.34 7.58 1.15
CA MET A 372 22.81 8.61 0.21
C MET A 372 22.83 10.00 0.86
N LYS A 373 23.77 10.84 0.43
CA LYS A 373 23.81 12.27 0.76
C LYS A 373 22.88 13.03 -0.21
N ILE A 374 21.81 13.59 0.32
CA ILE A 374 20.80 14.28 -0.50
C ILE A 374 21.24 15.72 -0.76
N VAL A 375 21.21 16.13 -2.03
CA VAL A 375 21.37 17.53 -2.48
C VAL A 375 20.05 17.97 -3.11
N ALA A 376 19.36 18.89 -2.45
CA ALA A 376 18.11 19.44 -2.96
C ALA A 376 18.39 20.47 -4.06
N VAL A 377 17.56 20.48 -5.12
CA VAL A 377 17.57 21.52 -6.16
C VAL A 377 16.19 22.18 -6.27
N GLY A 378 16.19 23.50 -6.41
CA GLY A 378 14.99 24.31 -6.52
C GLY A 378 14.22 24.14 -7.83
N THR A 379 13.09 24.84 -7.90
CA THR A 379 12.30 25.02 -9.12
C THR A 379 12.34 26.47 -9.57
N ASP A 380 12.18 26.72 -10.87
CA ASP A 380 11.98 28.06 -11.42
C ASP A 380 10.60 28.64 -11.05
N ALA A 381 10.33 29.89 -11.43
CA ALA A 381 9.05 30.56 -11.17
C ALA A 381 7.84 29.92 -11.89
N LYS A 382 8.08 29.07 -12.89
CA LYS A 382 7.07 28.32 -13.64
C LYS A 382 6.89 26.89 -13.09
N GLY A 383 7.63 26.52 -12.04
CA GLY A 383 7.57 25.21 -11.40
C GLY A 383 8.39 24.12 -12.07
N ASN A 384 9.25 24.44 -13.05
CA ASN A 384 10.18 23.45 -13.65
C ASN A 384 11.43 23.30 -12.78
N ILE A 385 12.19 22.22 -12.96
CA ILE A 385 13.49 22.07 -12.31
C ILE A 385 14.42 23.20 -12.75
N ASN A 386 15.12 23.81 -11.80
CA ASN A 386 16.12 24.81 -12.12
C ASN A 386 17.38 24.12 -12.69
N ILE A 387 17.46 24.04 -14.03
CA ILE A 387 18.53 23.33 -14.76
C ILE A 387 19.92 23.89 -14.40
N GLU A 388 20.04 25.20 -14.23
CA GLU A 388 21.33 25.84 -13.90
C GLU A 388 21.79 25.48 -12.47
N GLU A 389 20.85 25.43 -11.52
CA GLU A 389 21.13 24.96 -10.16
C GLU A 389 21.48 23.46 -10.14
N LEU A 390 20.76 22.66 -10.93
CA LEU A 390 21.06 21.24 -11.11
C LEU A 390 22.45 21.02 -11.73
N ARG A 391 22.82 21.80 -12.74
CA ARG A 391 24.15 21.78 -13.37
C ARG A 391 25.24 22.06 -12.35
N LYS A 392 25.11 23.15 -11.59
CA LYS A 392 26.04 23.49 -10.51
C LYS A 392 26.13 22.40 -9.45
N ALA A 393 24.99 21.82 -9.05
CA ALA A 393 24.96 20.73 -8.08
C ALA A 393 25.65 19.46 -8.61
N ALA A 394 25.43 19.11 -9.88
CA ALA A 394 26.07 17.97 -10.52
C ALA A 394 27.60 18.16 -10.65
N GLU A 395 28.04 19.32 -11.13
CA GLU A 395 29.46 19.65 -11.28
C GLU A 395 30.18 19.72 -9.93
N ALA A 396 29.59 20.36 -8.92
CA ALA A 396 30.15 20.45 -7.57
C ALA A 396 30.26 19.10 -6.85
N ASN A 397 29.46 18.11 -7.26
CA ASN A 397 29.48 16.77 -6.70
C ASN A 397 29.97 15.71 -7.69
N ARG A 398 30.60 16.09 -8.81
CA ARG A 398 30.95 15.19 -9.93
C ARG A 398 31.60 13.88 -9.51
N ASP A 399 32.57 13.94 -8.61
CA ASP A 399 33.30 12.75 -8.15
C ASP A 399 32.41 11.86 -7.26
N ASN A 400 31.49 12.42 -6.49
CA ASN A 400 30.63 11.68 -5.56
C ASN A 400 29.20 11.46 -6.07
N LEU A 401 28.86 11.95 -7.27
CA LEU A 401 27.50 11.91 -7.83
C LEU A 401 27.11 10.46 -8.13
N SER A 402 26.08 9.97 -7.42
CA SER A 402 25.50 8.65 -7.63
C SER A 402 24.29 8.72 -8.54
N ALA A 403 23.32 9.59 -8.21
CA ALA A 403 22.03 9.61 -8.89
C ALA A 403 21.35 10.98 -8.91
N LEU A 404 20.42 11.16 -9.86
CA LEU A 404 19.31 12.10 -9.80
C LEU A 404 18.02 11.30 -9.62
N MET A 405 17.11 11.77 -8.77
CA MET A 405 15.71 11.32 -8.78
C MET A 405 14.83 12.40 -9.40
N VAL A 406 14.12 12.10 -10.47
CA VAL A 406 13.22 13.02 -11.17
C VAL A 406 11.85 12.37 -11.40
N THR A 407 10.78 13.15 -11.41
CA THR A 407 9.42 12.69 -11.77
C THR A 407 9.04 13.30 -13.10
N TYR A 408 8.54 12.51 -14.05
CA TYR A 408 8.12 13.03 -15.36
C TYR A 408 6.74 12.47 -15.77
N PRO A 409 5.79 13.31 -16.24
CA PRO A 409 5.75 14.75 -16.00
C PRO A 409 5.86 15.05 -14.49
N SER A 410 6.28 16.27 -14.16
CA SER A 410 6.60 16.62 -12.77
C SER A 410 5.37 16.52 -11.87
N THR A 411 5.59 16.52 -10.56
CA THR A 411 4.52 16.55 -9.55
C THR A 411 3.67 17.83 -9.61
N HIS A 412 4.08 18.83 -10.40
CA HIS A 412 3.28 20.01 -10.70
C HIS A 412 2.27 19.79 -11.84
N GLY A 413 2.26 18.60 -12.46
CA GLY A 413 1.36 18.27 -13.57
C GLY A 413 1.77 18.91 -14.90
N VAL A 414 3.08 19.11 -15.13
CA VAL A 414 3.60 19.74 -16.36
C VAL A 414 4.71 18.90 -17.00
N TYR A 415 4.78 18.94 -18.33
CA TYR A 415 5.91 18.41 -19.09
C TYR A 415 7.05 19.42 -19.09
N GLU A 416 8.20 19.03 -18.56
CA GLU A 416 9.41 19.85 -18.58
C GLU A 416 10.14 19.70 -19.93
N GLU A 417 10.35 20.80 -20.65
CA GLU A 417 10.96 20.79 -21.99
C GLU A 417 12.42 20.30 -22.00
N GLY A 418 13.15 20.44 -20.88
CA GLY A 418 14.60 20.15 -20.78
C GLY A 418 14.96 18.82 -20.13
N ILE A 419 14.05 17.83 -20.12
CA ILE A 419 14.30 16.55 -19.42
C ILE A 419 15.51 15.79 -19.99
N ASP A 420 15.74 15.86 -21.29
CA ASP A 420 16.89 15.27 -21.97
C ASP A 420 18.21 15.96 -21.56
N GLU A 421 18.21 17.30 -21.47
CA GLU A 421 19.33 18.08 -20.96
C GLU A 421 19.62 17.72 -19.49
N ILE A 422 18.60 17.60 -18.65
CA ILE A 422 18.74 17.19 -17.24
C ILE A 422 19.39 15.81 -17.15
N CYS A 423 18.91 14.82 -17.90
CA CYS A 423 19.51 13.49 -17.93
C CYS A 423 20.97 13.54 -18.37
N LYS A 424 21.26 14.27 -19.46
CA LYS A 424 22.61 14.44 -20.01
C LYS A 424 23.58 15.04 -18.99
N ILE A 425 23.19 16.09 -18.27
CA ILE A 425 24.02 16.72 -17.23
C ILE A 425 24.45 15.70 -16.18
N ILE A 426 23.51 14.85 -15.73
CA ILE A 426 23.79 13.83 -14.72
C ILE A 426 24.74 12.76 -15.26
N HIS A 427 24.52 12.29 -16.48
CA HIS A 427 25.38 11.30 -17.14
C HIS A 427 26.80 11.83 -17.39
N GLU A 428 26.96 13.07 -17.85
CA GLU A 428 28.27 13.72 -18.07
C GLU A 428 29.10 13.87 -16.78
N ASN A 429 28.42 13.88 -15.63
CA ASN A 429 29.02 13.92 -14.29
C ASN A 429 29.09 12.54 -13.60
N GLY A 430 28.85 11.45 -14.35
CA GLY A 430 29.03 10.07 -13.87
C GLY A 430 27.90 9.51 -13.02
N GLY A 431 26.81 10.25 -12.85
CA GLY A 431 25.61 9.80 -12.14
C GLY A 431 24.70 8.90 -12.99
N GLN A 432 23.65 8.39 -12.36
CA GLN A 432 22.55 7.66 -13.00
C GLN A 432 21.22 8.40 -12.81
N VAL A 433 20.28 8.23 -13.72
CA VAL A 433 18.97 8.88 -13.66
C VAL A 433 17.92 7.87 -13.21
N TYR A 434 17.42 8.07 -12.00
CA TYR A 434 16.22 7.43 -11.49
C TYR A 434 15.00 8.26 -11.85
N MET A 435 14.06 7.69 -12.60
CA MET A 435 12.76 8.31 -12.86
C MET A 435 11.67 7.70 -11.97
N ASP A 436 10.96 8.54 -11.24
CA ASP A 436 9.72 8.18 -10.58
C ASP A 436 8.60 8.07 -11.63
N GLY A 437 8.12 6.85 -11.86
CA GLY A 437 7.08 6.53 -12.83
C GLY A 437 5.66 6.56 -12.28
N ALA A 438 5.41 7.17 -11.12
CA ALA A 438 4.06 7.36 -10.60
C ALA A 438 3.13 8.10 -11.58
N ASN A 439 3.70 8.98 -12.42
CA ASN A 439 2.97 9.80 -13.40
C ASN A 439 2.96 9.19 -14.81
N MET A 440 3.22 7.88 -14.94
CA MET A 440 3.22 7.19 -16.24
C MET A 440 1.87 7.21 -16.97
N ASN A 441 0.75 7.54 -16.30
CA ASN A 441 -0.56 7.70 -16.97
C ASN A 441 -0.59 8.83 -18.00
N ALA A 442 0.39 9.73 -17.96
CA ALA A 442 0.60 10.75 -18.97
C ALA A 442 1.57 10.31 -20.09
N GLN A 443 2.30 9.21 -19.93
CA GLN A 443 3.35 8.81 -20.85
C GLN A 443 3.00 7.61 -21.72
N VAL A 444 2.26 6.62 -21.20
CA VAL A 444 2.06 5.32 -21.88
C VAL A 444 1.55 5.52 -23.31
N GLY A 445 2.33 5.04 -24.30
CA GLY A 445 2.00 5.14 -25.73
C GLY A 445 2.32 6.49 -26.39
N LEU A 446 2.81 7.47 -25.64
CA LEU A 446 3.19 8.80 -26.11
C LEU A 446 4.70 9.03 -26.03
N THR A 447 5.31 8.59 -24.94
CA THR A 447 6.76 8.58 -24.73
C THR A 447 7.14 7.46 -23.76
N SER A 448 8.44 7.24 -23.57
CA SER A 448 8.97 6.16 -22.74
C SER A 448 10.15 6.67 -21.90
N PRO A 449 10.20 6.37 -20.57
CA PRO A 449 11.29 6.80 -19.70
C PRO A 449 12.68 6.43 -20.20
N GLY A 450 12.83 5.21 -20.71
CA GLY A 450 14.09 4.73 -21.26
C GLY A 450 14.53 5.44 -22.55
N TRP A 451 13.65 6.15 -23.24
CA TRP A 451 14.00 6.94 -24.44
C TRP A 451 14.37 8.38 -24.08
N ILE A 452 13.81 8.92 -22.99
CA ILE A 452 14.08 10.28 -22.51
C ILE A 452 15.29 10.36 -21.56
N GLY A 453 16.05 9.27 -21.41
CA GLY A 453 17.34 9.24 -20.70
C GLY A 453 17.31 8.67 -19.28
N ALA A 454 16.20 8.10 -18.82
CA ALA A 454 16.19 7.39 -17.53
C ALA A 454 16.97 6.06 -17.61
N ASP A 455 17.73 5.75 -16.56
CA ASP A 455 18.45 4.47 -16.42
C ASP A 455 17.62 3.42 -15.68
N VAL A 456 16.79 3.88 -14.73
CA VAL A 456 15.89 3.05 -13.93
C VAL A 456 14.61 3.80 -13.61
N CYS A 457 13.49 3.10 -13.57
CA CYS A 457 12.19 3.65 -13.21
C CYS A 457 11.37 2.61 -12.45
N HIS A 458 10.65 3.05 -11.40
CA HIS A 458 9.58 2.22 -10.85
C HIS A 458 8.23 2.58 -11.47
N LEU A 459 7.32 1.61 -11.55
CA LEU A 459 5.93 1.84 -11.94
C LEU A 459 5.00 1.63 -10.75
N ASN A 460 4.00 2.50 -10.56
CA ASN A 460 2.90 2.20 -9.65
C ASN A 460 1.81 1.44 -10.41
N LEU A 461 1.82 0.10 -10.32
CA LEU A 461 0.75 -0.71 -10.96
C LEU A 461 -0.64 -0.40 -10.38
N HIS A 462 -0.69 0.07 -9.14
CA HIS A 462 -1.89 0.51 -8.42
C HIS A 462 -2.31 1.95 -8.69
N LYS A 463 -1.66 2.59 -9.67
CA LYS A 463 -2.07 3.88 -10.23
C LYS A 463 -2.34 3.68 -11.72
N THR A 464 -1.27 3.57 -12.51
CA THR A 464 -1.34 3.55 -13.98
C THR A 464 -1.95 2.26 -14.54
N PHE A 465 -1.80 1.12 -13.86
CA PHE A 465 -2.15 -0.21 -14.39
C PHE A 465 -3.20 -0.96 -13.55
N CYS A 466 -4.17 -0.20 -13.04
CA CYS A 466 -5.47 -0.68 -12.55
C CYS A 466 -5.51 -1.55 -11.27
N ILE A 467 -4.39 -1.88 -10.62
CA ILE A 467 -4.46 -2.52 -9.29
C ILE A 467 -5.25 -1.59 -8.34
N PRO A 468 -6.23 -2.10 -7.57
CA PRO A 468 -7.08 -1.25 -6.75
C PRO A 468 -6.32 -0.62 -5.59
N HIS A 469 -6.65 0.62 -5.27
CA HIS A 469 -6.01 1.37 -4.18
C HIS A 469 -6.27 0.78 -2.79
N GLY A 470 -7.37 0.03 -2.62
CA GLY A 470 -7.65 -0.77 -1.41
C GLY A 470 -7.73 0.02 -0.10
N GLY A 471 -8.04 1.32 -0.14
CA GLY A 471 -8.03 2.20 1.05
C GLY A 471 -6.62 2.53 1.57
N GLY A 472 -5.58 2.33 0.75
CA GLY A 472 -4.17 2.59 1.10
C GLY A 472 -3.25 1.37 0.96
N GLY A 473 -3.62 0.40 0.11
CA GLY A 473 -2.89 -0.83 -0.19
C GLY A 473 -3.84 -1.99 -0.49
N PRO A 474 -3.48 -2.90 -1.41
CA PRO A 474 -2.12 -3.23 -1.81
C PRO A 474 -1.54 -2.37 -2.93
N GLY A 475 -0.24 -2.51 -3.16
CA GLY A 475 0.46 -1.99 -4.34
C GLY A 475 1.44 -3.01 -4.91
N MET A 476 1.97 -2.68 -6.09
CA MET A 476 3.16 -3.26 -6.70
C MET A 476 3.99 -2.13 -7.31
N GLY A 477 5.31 -2.23 -7.19
CA GLY A 477 6.29 -1.22 -7.62
C GLY A 477 7.42 -1.78 -8.47
N PRO A 478 7.14 -2.55 -9.55
CA PRO A 478 8.19 -3.17 -10.34
C PRO A 478 9.12 -2.11 -10.92
N ILE A 479 10.40 -2.46 -11.06
CA ILE A 479 11.43 -1.56 -11.60
C ILE A 479 11.89 -2.01 -12.98
N GLY A 480 11.86 -1.10 -13.94
CA GLY A 480 12.48 -1.25 -15.26
C GLY A 480 13.85 -0.61 -15.25
N VAL A 481 14.83 -1.27 -15.88
CA VAL A 481 16.21 -0.80 -15.92
C VAL A 481 16.83 -0.92 -17.30
N LYS A 482 17.79 -0.05 -17.60
CA LYS A 482 18.65 -0.19 -18.77
C LYS A 482 19.60 -1.39 -18.65
N LYS A 483 20.09 -1.85 -19.79
CA LYS A 483 20.90 -3.06 -19.93
C LYS A 483 22.09 -3.14 -18.97
N HIS A 484 22.78 -2.02 -18.70
CA HIS A 484 23.93 -2.00 -17.79
C HIS A 484 23.56 -2.16 -16.32
N LEU A 485 22.31 -1.92 -15.94
CA LEU A 485 21.79 -2.10 -14.58
C LEU A 485 21.10 -3.47 -14.37
N ALA A 486 20.67 -4.13 -15.46
CA ALA A 486 19.98 -5.42 -15.41
C ALA A 486 20.71 -6.53 -14.61
N PRO A 487 22.06 -6.65 -14.66
CA PRO A 487 22.78 -7.62 -13.83
C PRO A 487 22.50 -7.50 -12.33
N PHE A 488 22.22 -6.31 -11.82
CA PHE A 488 22.14 -6.03 -10.40
C PHE A 488 20.72 -6.10 -9.82
N LEU A 489 19.73 -6.45 -10.64
CA LEU A 489 18.33 -6.57 -10.20
C LEU A 489 18.18 -7.55 -9.01
N PRO A 490 17.21 -7.32 -8.12
CA PRO A 490 17.02 -8.16 -6.93
C PRO A 490 16.80 -9.64 -7.26
N ALA A 491 17.41 -10.51 -6.46
CA ALA A 491 17.17 -11.95 -6.44
C ALA A 491 16.49 -12.37 -5.12
N HIS A 492 16.32 -13.66 -4.88
CA HIS A 492 15.70 -14.17 -3.65
C HIS A 492 16.38 -15.46 -3.18
N PRO A 493 16.61 -15.65 -1.87
CA PRO A 493 17.42 -16.76 -1.35
C PRO A 493 16.75 -18.13 -1.41
N VAL A 494 15.42 -18.18 -1.55
CA VAL A 494 14.65 -19.45 -1.58
C VAL A 494 14.33 -19.91 -3.00
N VAL A 495 13.99 -18.97 -3.88
CA VAL A 495 13.59 -19.24 -5.27
C VAL A 495 14.41 -18.29 -6.13
N PRO A 496 15.28 -18.79 -7.03
CA PRO A 496 16.02 -17.93 -7.94
C PRO A 496 15.07 -17.04 -8.73
N THR A 497 15.35 -15.74 -8.75
CA THR A 497 14.61 -14.72 -9.50
C THR A 497 15.62 -13.66 -9.96
N GLY A 498 15.17 -12.66 -10.71
CA GLY A 498 16.02 -11.61 -11.25
C GLY A 498 15.27 -10.73 -12.23
N GLY A 499 16.00 -10.26 -13.24
CA GLY A 499 15.44 -9.52 -14.35
C GLY A 499 14.59 -10.36 -15.30
N ILE A 500 13.60 -9.72 -15.90
CA ILE A 500 12.74 -10.25 -16.96
C ILE A 500 12.75 -9.22 -18.12
N PRO A 501 13.42 -9.50 -19.24
CA PRO A 501 14.26 -10.67 -19.52
C PRO A 501 15.50 -10.79 -18.61
N SER A 502 15.98 -12.01 -18.38
CA SER A 502 17.13 -12.26 -17.53
C SER A 502 18.45 -11.76 -18.13
N SER A 503 19.38 -11.31 -17.29
CA SER A 503 20.73 -10.90 -17.69
C SER A 503 21.72 -12.08 -17.69
N GLU A 504 22.56 -12.20 -18.72
CA GLU A 504 23.58 -13.25 -18.84
C GLU A 504 24.65 -13.19 -17.72
N ASN A 505 24.92 -12.00 -17.18
CA ASN A 505 25.96 -11.75 -16.17
C ASN A 505 25.37 -11.34 -14.82
N ALA A 506 24.32 -12.04 -14.36
CA ALA A 506 23.61 -11.68 -13.13
C ALA A 506 24.54 -11.59 -11.89
N GLN A 507 24.50 -10.44 -11.23
CA GLN A 507 25.20 -10.08 -9.99
C GLN A 507 24.21 -9.37 -9.04
N PRO A 508 23.18 -10.07 -8.56
CA PRO A 508 22.06 -9.45 -7.87
C PRO A 508 22.50 -8.72 -6.59
N LEU A 509 21.92 -7.53 -6.34
CA LEU A 509 22.23 -6.72 -5.15
C LEU A 509 21.83 -7.39 -3.81
N GLY A 510 20.98 -8.41 -3.86
CA GLY A 510 20.33 -9.01 -2.70
C GLY A 510 18.82 -9.11 -2.89
N THR A 511 18.06 -8.92 -1.80
CA THR A 511 16.61 -9.12 -1.76
C THR A 511 15.92 -7.91 -1.14
N ILE A 512 14.82 -7.48 -1.76
CA ILE A 512 14.01 -6.31 -1.37
C ILE A 512 12.72 -6.73 -0.67
N SER A 513 12.05 -7.78 -1.19
CA SER A 513 10.77 -8.27 -0.66
C SER A 513 10.89 -9.68 -0.11
N ALA A 514 10.03 -10.04 0.84
CA ALA A 514 10.02 -11.36 1.47
C ALA A 514 9.61 -12.52 0.53
N ALA A 515 8.99 -12.22 -0.60
CA ALA A 515 8.64 -13.18 -1.65
C ALA A 515 9.30 -12.78 -2.99
N PRO A 516 9.61 -13.74 -3.88
CA PRO A 516 10.50 -13.51 -5.02
C PRO A 516 9.94 -12.52 -6.05
N TRP A 517 8.60 -12.50 -6.21
CA TRP A 517 7.86 -11.59 -7.09
C TRP A 517 6.87 -10.71 -6.31
N GLY A 518 7.18 -10.40 -5.05
CA GLY A 518 6.35 -9.54 -4.21
C GLY A 518 4.93 -10.08 -4.03
N SER A 519 3.93 -9.24 -4.33
CA SER A 519 2.51 -9.58 -4.24
C SER A 519 2.02 -10.18 -5.56
N ALA A 520 2.44 -11.40 -5.88
CA ALA A 520 2.19 -12.01 -7.18
C ALA A 520 0.69 -12.15 -7.54
N LEU A 521 -0.20 -12.31 -6.55
CA LEU A 521 -1.64 -12.50 -6.76
C LEU A 521 -2.33 -11.34 -7.50
N ILE A 522 -1.78 -10.13 -7.43
CA ILE A 522 -2.40 -8.92 -8.03
C ILE A 522 -1.75 -8.49 -9.35
N LEU A 523 -0.68 -9.16 -9.79
CA LEU A 523 -0.07 -8.93 -11.11
C LEU A 523 -1.00 -9.27 -12.29
N PRO A 524 -1.90 -10.29 -12.21
CA PRO A 524 -2.88 -10.55 -13.27
C PRO A 524 -3.74 -9.34 -13.63
N ILE A 525 -4.04 -8.45 -12.68
CA ILE A 525 -4.87 -7.24 -12.91
C ILE A 525 -4.23 -6.37 -14.00
N SER A 526 -2.95 -6.01 -13.82
CA SER A 526 -2.21 -5.19 -14.76
C SER A 526 -1.94 -5.90 -16.07
N TYR A 527 -1.66 -7.22 -16.02
CA TYR A 527 -1.51 -8.04 -17.22
C TYR A 527 -2.79 -8.03 -18.07
N THR A 528 -3.95 -8.26 -17.46
CA THR A 528 -5.25 -8.23 -18.13
C THR A 528 -5.59 -6.85 -18.68
N TYR A 529 -5.31 -5.76 -17.95
CA TYR A 529 -5.49 -4.39 -18.46
C TYR A 529 -4.67 -4.15 -19.74
N ILE A 530 -3.37 -4.46 -19.71
CA ILE A 530 -2.46 -4.25 -20.85
C ILE A 530 -2.90 -5.12 -22.03
N ALA A 531 -3.23 -6.39 -21.80
CA ALA A 531 -3.64 -7.33 -22.84
C ALA A 531 -4.96 -6.92 -23.51
N MET A 532 -5.96 -6.47 -22.74
CA MET A 532 -7.26 -6.05 -23.28
C MET A 532 -7.18 -4.70 -24.00
N MET A 533 -6.41 -3.75 -23.47
CA MET A 533 -6.30 -2.41 -24.06
C MET A 533 -5.45 -2.43 -25.34
N GLY A 534 -4.38 -3.24 -25.36
CA GLY A 534 -3.37 -3.23 -26.41
C GLY A 534 -2.72 -1.85 -26.59
N SER A 535 -1.81 -1.73 -27.55
CA SER A 535 -1.06 -0.47 -27.78
C SER A 535 -1.97 0.73 -28.08
N LYS A 536 -3.01 0.54 -28.89
CA LYS A 536 -3.96 1.59 -29.26
C LYS A 536 -4.77 2.07 -28.06
N GLY A 537 -5.36 1.15 -27.29
CA GLY A 537 -6.17 1.51 -26.12
C GLY A 537 -5.33 2.19 -25.04
N LEU A 538 -4.12 1.68 -24.77
CA LEU A 538 -3.20 2.28 -23.81
C LEU A 538 -2.77 3.71 -24.21
N THR A 539 -2.49 3.93 -25.50
CA THR A 539 -2.16 5.28 -26.01
C THR A 539 -3.36 6.23 -25.87
N GLU A 540 -4.56 5.75 -26.19
CA GLU A 540 -5.78 6.55 -26.10
C GLU A 540 -6.14 6.88 -24.65
N ALA A 541 -5.92 5.96 -23.71
CA ALA A 541 -6.08 6.21 -22.28
C ALA A 541 -5.24 7.42 -21.83
N SER A 542 -3.95 7.45 -22.15
CA SER A 542 -3.08 8.59 -21.81
C SER A 542 -3.54 9.91 -22.43
N LYS A 543 -3.95 9.88 -23.72
CA LYS A 543 -4.48 11.08 -24.41
C LYS A 543 -5.75 11.60 -23.74
N ILE A 544 -6.66 10.71 -23.37
CA ILE A 544 -7.93 11.08 -22.72
C ILE A 544 -7.67 11.59 -21.30
N ALA A 545 -6.73 11.00 -20.54
CA ALA A 545 -6.36 11.52 -19.22
C ALA A 545 -5.86 12.97 -19.31
N ILE A 546 -4.96 13.26 -20.26
CA ILE A 546 -4.44 14.61 -20.52
C ILE A 546 -5.56 15.56 -20.97
N LEU A 547 -6.41 15.12 -21.91
CA LEU A 547 -7.55 15.89 -22.40
C LEU A 547 -8.48 16.31 -21.25
N LYS A 548 -8.82 15.37 -20.36
CA LYS A 548 -9.76 15.60 -19.26
C LYS A 548 -9.19 16.54 -18.20
N ALA A 549 -7.90 16.43 -17.87
CA ALA A 549 -7.22 17.37 -16.99
C ALA A 549 -7.24 18.80 -17.58
N ASN A 550 -6.90 18.95 -18.86
CA ASN A 550 -6.92 20.24 -19.54
C ASN A 550 -8.35 20.81 -19.68
N TYR A 551 -9.35 19.96 -19.90
CA TYR A 551 -10.76 20.36 -19.92
C TYR A 551 -11.18 20.99 -18.59
N MET A 552 -10.87 20.32 -17.47
CA MET A 552 -11.20 20.83 -16.15
C MET A 552 -10.40 22.09 -15.80
N ALA A 553 -9.11 22.11 -16.09
CA ALA A 553 -8.28 23.30 -15.89
C ALA A 553 -8.85 24.50 -16.66
N LYS A 554 -9.28 24.30 -17.91
CA LYS A 554 -9.90 25.35 -18.73
C LYS A 554 -11.25 25.82 -18.19
N ARG A 555 -12.07 24.93 -17.61
CA ARG A 555 -13.33 25.31 -16.97
C ARG A 555 -13.14 26.09 -15.67
N LEU A 556 -12.03 25.87 -14.96
CA LEU A 556 -11.80 26.41 -13.63
C LEU A 556 -10.92 27.67 -13.61
N GLU A 557 -10.21 27.98 -14.70
CA GLU A 557 -9.18 29.04 -14.70
C GLU A 557 -9.68 30.46 -14.41
N ASP A 558 -10.94 30.76 -14.72
CA ASP A 558 -11.56 32.07 -14.40
C ASP A 558 -12.01 32.17 -12.92
N HIS A 559 -12.02 31.05 -12.21
CA HIS A 559 -12.48 30.94 -10.82
C HIS A 559 -11.32 30.72 -9.84
N TYR A 560 -10.32 29.94 -10.27
CA TYR A 560 -9.14 29.57 -9.51
C TYR A 560 -7.90 29.72 -10.38
N PRO A 561 -6.82 30.38 -9.91
CA PRO A 561 -5.56 30.39 -10.64
C PRO A 561 -5.03 28.97 -10.82
N ILE A 562 -4.74 28.59 -12.07
CA ILE A 562 -4.00 27.35 -12.37
C ILE A 562 -2.51 27.64 -12.17
N LEU A 563 -1.91 27.00 -11.16
CA LEU A 563 -0.63 27.43 -10.62
C LEU A 563 0.54 27.23 -11.60
N PHE A 564 0.55 26.10 -12.31
CA PHE A 564 1.62 25.76 -13.26
C PHE A 564 1.04 25.28 -14.59
N ARG A 565 1.71 25.64 -15.68
CA ARG A 565 1.36 25.26 -17.06
C ARG A 565 2.64 25.06 -17.86
N GLY A 566 2.61 24.16 -18.82
CA GLY A 566 3.65 24.00 -19.83
C GLY A 566 3.71 25.19 -20.79
N ILE A 567 4.69 25.18 -21.71
CA ILE A 567 4.97 26.29 -22.62
C ILE A 567 3.78 26.69 -23.50
N ASN A 568 2.93 25.73 -23.87
CA ASN A 568 1.74 25.94 -24.69
C ASN A 568 0.48 26.28 -23.85
N GLY A 569 0.63 26.56 -22.55
CA GLY A 569 -0.49 26.87 -21.66
C GLY A 569 -1.32 25.66 -21.23
N THR A 570 -0.85 24.44 -21.52
CA THR A 570 -1.52 23.17 -21.16
C THR A 570 -0.90 22.51 -19.94
N VAL A 571 -1.63 21.59 -19.33
CA VAL A 571 -1.18 20.70 -18.26
C VAL A 571 -1.01 19.27 -18.80
N ALA A 572 -0.44 18.37 -18.00
CA ALA A 572 -0.35 16.95 -18.32
C ALA A 572 -1.67 16.23 -17.93
N HIS A 573 -1.60 15.16 -17.13
CA HIS A 573 -2.74 14.38 -16.65
C HIS A 573 -3.36 14.94 -15.35
N GLU A 574 -2.73 15.94 -14.74
CA GLU A 574 -3.16 16.57 -13.49
C GLU A 574 -2.81 18.06 -13.47
N PHE A 575 -3.43 18.82 -12.58
CA PHE A 575 -3.16 20.26 -12.41
C PHE A 575 -3.39 20.74 -10.98
N ILE A 576 -2.85 21.91 -10.65
CA ILE A 576 -2.95 22.52 -9.32
C ILE A 576 -3.78 23.79 -9.40
N ILE A 577 -4.80 23.90 -8.54
CA ILE A 577 -5.51 25.15 -8.28
C ILE A 577 -4.94 25.84 -7.05
N ASP A 578 -4.65 27.13 -7.17
CA ASP A 578 -4.12 27.93 -6.07
C ASP A 578 -5.24 28.50 -5.20
N LEU A 579 -5.22 28.16 -3.91
CA LEU A 579 -6.19 28.63 -2.92
C LEU A 579 -5.57 29.59 -1.90
N ARG A 580 -4.26 29.83 -1.97
CA ARG A 580 -3.49 30.55 -0.93
C ARG A 580 -4.02 31.98 -0.70
N GLY A 581 -4.47 32.64 -1.77
CA GLY A 581 -5.04 33.98 -1.70
C GLY A 581 -6.30 34.07 -0.82
N PHE A 582 -7.12 33.01 -0.77
CA PHE A 582 -8.41 33.02 -0.07
C PHE A 582 -8.29 33.04 1.45
N LYS A 583 -7.12 32.68 2.00
CA LYS A 583 -6.84 32.87 3.43
C LYS A 583 -6.87 34.35 3.80
N ASN A 584 -6.32 35.21 2.96
CA ASN A 584 -6.24 36.65 3.23
C ASN A 584 -7.55 37.37 2.90
N THR A 585 -8.26 36.93 1.85
CA THR A 585 -9.49 37.61 1.40
C THR A 585 -10.76 37.13 2.10
N ALA A 586 -10.81 35.86 2.52
CA ALA A 586 -12.00 35.23 3.07
C ALA A 586 -11.74 34.37 4.34
N GLY A 587 -10.50 34.25 4.80
CA GLY A 587 -10.15 33.34 5.90
C GLY A 587 -10.31 31.86 5.55
N ILE A 588 -10.36 31.50 4.27
CA ILE A 588 -10.61 30.13 3.79
C ILE A 588 -9.31 29.41 3.50
N GLU A 589 -9.20 28.16 3.97
CA GLU A 589 -8.06 27.28 3.73
C GLU A 589 -8.44 26.09 2.84
N PRO A 590 -7.47 25.37 2.25
CA PRO A 590 -7.76 24.21 1.39
C PRO A 590 -8.60 23.13 2.08
N GLU A 591 -8.42 22.95 3.39
CA GLU A 591 -9.21 22.00 4.16
C GLU A 591 -10.69 22.36 4.14
N ASP A 592 -11.05 23.65 4.19
CA ASP A 592 -12.44 24.08 4.13
C ASP A 592 -13.10 23.68 2.80
N VAL A 593 -12.39 23.89 1.69
CA VAL A 593 -12.84 23.47 0.36
C VAL A 593 -12.94 21.96 0.26
N ALA A 594 -11.93 21.22 0.74
CA ALA A 594 -11.92 19.77 0.72
C ALA A 594 -13.06 19.16 1.56
N LYS A 595 -13.37 19.72 2.73
CA LYS A 595 -14.52 19.29 3.54
C LYS A 595 -15.84 19.68 2.90
N ARG A 596 -15.94 20.87 2.31
CA ARG A 596 -17.17 21.32 1.64
C ARG A 596 -17.50 20.47 0.41
N LEU A 597 -16.51 19.99 -0.34
CA LEU A 597 -16.72 19.03 -1.44
C LEU A 597 -17.46 17.75 -1.00
N MET A 598 -17.31 17.32 0.27
CA MET A 598 -18.06 16.17 0.80
C MET A 598 -19.56 16.43 0.79
N ASP A 599 -19.99 17.67 1.04
CA ASP A 599 -21.42 18.05 0.96
C ASP A 599 -21.93 18.05 -0.48
N TYR A 600 -21.04 18.23 -1.47
CA TYR A 600 -21.32 18.09 -2.90
C TYR A 600 -21.23 16.64 -3.41
N GLY A 601 -20.93 15.68 -2.53
CA GLY A 601 -20.83 14.26 -2.86
C GLY A 601 -19.48 13.84 -3.45
N PHE A 602 -18.41 14.59 -3.18
CA PHE A 602 -17.06 14.32 -3.68
C PHE A 602 -16.04 14.15 -2.56
N HIS A 603 -15.05 13.30 -2.81
CA HIS A 603 -13.82 13.30 -2.03
C HIS A 603 -12.97 14.52 -2.40
N GLY A 604 -12.27 15.11 -1.42
CA GLY A 604 -11.34 16.21 -1.68
C GLY A 604 -10.16 15.77 -2.56
N PRO A 605 -9.65 16.61 -3.47
CA PRO A 605 -8.41 16.33 -4.21
C PRO A 605 -7.19 16.23 -3.29
N THR A 606 -6.03 15.93 -3.86
CA THR A 606 -4.77 15.90 -3.11
C THR A 606 -4.49 17.28 -2.52
N MET A 607 -4.32 17.34 -1.21
CA MET A 607 -4.35 18.59 -0.46
C MET A 607 -2.97 19.01 0.03
N SER A 608 -2.59 20.26 -0.22
CA SER A 608 -1.36 20.90 0.27
C SER A 608 -0.06 20.19 -0.10
N TRP A 609 -0.07 19.40 -1.17
CA TRP A 609 1.10 18.80 -1.79
C TRP A 609 0.92 18.81 -3.32
N PRO A 610 1.98 19.09 -4.11
CA PRO A 610 3.34 19.44 -3.70
C PRO A 610 3.51 20.87 -3.15
N VAL A 611 2.51 21.73 -3.32
CA VAL A 611 2.54 23.12 -2.82
C VAL A 611 1.61 23.27 -1.61
N PRO A 612 2.11 23.73 -0.45
CA PRO A 612 1.25 24.00 0.71
C PRO A 612 0.19 25.05 0.38
N GLY A 613 -1.06 24.82 0.80
CA GLY A 613 -2.13 25.79 0.57
C GLY A 613 -2.87 25.62 -0.78
N THR A 614 -2.66 24.52 -1.51
CA THR A 614 -3.30 24.26 -2.82
C THR A 614 -4.07 22.94 -2.85
N LEU A 615 -4.80 22.69 -3.94
CA LEU A 615 -5.38 21.39 -4.27
C LEU A 615 -4.86 20.91 -5.63
N MET A 616 -4.49 19.63 -5.73
CA MET A 616 -4.03 18.98 -6.96
C MET A 616 -5.06 17.94 -7.44
N ILE A 617 -5.48 18.10 -8.70
CA ILE A 617 -6.64 17.44 -9.30
C ILE A 617 -6.19 16.58 -10.47
N GLU A 618 -6.52 15.28 -10.42
CA GLU A 618 -6.28 14.30 -11.49
C GLU A 618 -7.58 13.52 -11.77
N PRO A 619 -8.25 13.74 -12.92
CA PRO A 619 -9.54 13.08 -13.21
C PRO A 619 -9.42 11.67 -13.79
N THR A 620 -8.27 11.32 -14.37
CA THR A 620 -8.05 10.10 -15.16
C THR A 620 -8.89 9.98 -16.43
N GLU A 621 -8.59 8.98 -17.23
CA GLU A 621 -9.28 8.64 -18.46
C GLU A 621 -10.62 7.92 -18.26
N SER A 622 -10.92 7.45 -17.05
CA SER A 622 -12.11 6.62 -16.81
C SER A 622 -13.39 7.44 -16.60
N GLU A 623 -13.27 8.70 -16.21
CA GLU A 623 -14.42 9.49 -15.75
C GLU A 623 -15.22 10.14 -16.88
N SER A 624 -16.54 10.05 -16.84
CA SER A 624 -17.38 10.65 -17.89
C SER A 624 -17.29 12.18 -17.87
N LYS A 625 -17.50 12.85 -19.02
CA LYS A 625 -17.58 14.32 -19.07
C LYS A 625 -18.60 14.89 -18.08
N ALA A 626 -19.73 14.22 -17.89
CA ALA A 626 -20.77 14.64 -16.96
C ALA A 626 -20.30 14.61 -15.49
N GLU A 627 -19.42 13.67 -15.12
CA GLU A 627 -18.79 13.63 -13.80
C GLU A 627 -17.78 14.78 -13.63
N LEU A 628 -16.96 15.02 -14.66
CA LEU A 628 -16.03 16.17 -14.65
C LEU A 628 -16.78 17.49 -14.50
N ASP A 629 -17.93 17.61 -15.17
CA ASP A 629 -18.78 18.79 -15.10
C ASP A 629 -19.36 18.99 -13.71
N ARG A 630 -19.89 17.94 -13.08
CA ARG A 630 -20.38 18.02 -11.68
C ARG A 630 -19.29 18.49 -10.73
N PHE A 631 -18.08 17.96 -10.86
CA PHE A 631 -16.98 18.34 -10.00
C PHE A 631 -16.54 19.80 -10.24
N CYS A 632 -16.46 20.23 -11.50
CA CYS A 632 -16.17 21.63 -11.83
C CYS A 632 -17.27 22.56 -11.31
N ASP A 633 -18.54 22.21 -11.49
CA ASP A 633 -19.69 22.98 -11.00
C ASP A 633 -19.70 23.08 -9.47
N ALA A 634 -19.32 22.02 -8.76
CA ALA A 634 -19.14 22.04 -7.31
C ALA A 634 -18.05 23.04 -6.90
N LEU A 635 -16.88 23.02 -7.54
CA LEU A 635 -15.80 23.98 -7.26
C LEU A 635 -16.18 25.41 -7.62
N ILE A 636 -16.90 25.64 -8.72
CA ILE A 636 -17.39 26.97 -9.12
C ILE A 636 -18.42 27.47 -8.09
N SER A 637 -19.32 26.61 -7.63
CA SER A 637 -20.27 26.93 -6.58
C SER A 637 -19.57 27.28 -5.26
N ILE A 638 -18.54 26.51 -4.88
CA ILE A 638 -17.68 26.81 -3.73
C ILE A 638 -16.93 28.14 -3.91
N ARG A 639 -16.50 28.48 -5.14
CA ARG A 639 -15.88 29.78 -5.41
C ARG A 639 -16.85 30.92 -5.12
N GLU A 640 -18.13 30.74 -5.45
CA GLU A 640 -19.16 31.71 -5.11
C GLU A 640 -19.38 31.79 -3.60
N GLU A 641 -19.39 30.67 -2.88
CA GLU A 641 -19.44 30.64 -1.40
C GLU A 641 -18.30 31.46 -0.77
N ILE A 642 -17.07 31.33 -1.31
CA ILE A 642 -15.92 32.16 -0.91
C ILE A 642 -16.19 33.64 -1.22
N SER A 643 -16.70 33.95 -2.41
CA SER A 643 -17.02 35.33 -2.84
C SER A 643 -18.07 35.99 -1.96
N GLN A 644 -19.04 35.24 -1.43
CA GLN A 644 -20.01 35.76 -0.47
C GLN A 644 -19.33 36.23 0.84
N ILE A 645 -18.28 35.54 1.30
CA ILE A 645 -17.49 35.97 2.46
C ILE A 645 -16.68 37.21 2.11
N GLU A 646 -15.99 37.22 0.96
CA GLU A 646 -15.19 38.37 0.48
C GLU A 646 -16.03 39.65 0.36
N LYS A 647 -17.32 39.52 -0.01
CA LYS A 647 -18.27 40.62 -0.15
C LYS A 647 -19.03 40.97 1.14
N GLY A 648 -18.71 40.32 2.26
CA GLY A 648 -19.38 40.56 3.56
C GLY A 648 -20.84 40.09 3.63
N LYS A 649 -21.25 39.18 2.75
CA LYS A 649 -22.61 38.61 2.71
C LYS A 649 -22.77 37.33 3.54
N ALA A 650 -21.66 36.71 3.95
CA ALA A 650 -21.62 35.58 4.87
C ALA A 650 -20.61 35.87 5.99
N ASP A 651 -20.91 35.38 7.20
CA ASP A 651 -20.00 35.49 8.34
C ASP A 651 -18.69 34.72 8.04
N PRO A 652 -17.49 35.31 8.25
CA PRO A 652 -16.21 34.68 7.93
C PRO A 652 -15.89 33.43 8.77
N ASN A 653 -16.47 33.32 9.97
CA ASN A 653 -16.23 32.23 10.91
C ASN A 653 -17.42 31.26 11.04
N ASN A 654 -18.63 31.67 10.67
CA ASN A 654 -19.84 30.86 10.74
C ASN A 654 -20.56 30.79 9.39
N ASN A 655 -20.01 30.03 8.47
CA ASN A 655 -20.53 29.82 7.11
C ASN A 655 -20.49 28.34 6.72
N VAL A 656 -21.03 28.01 5.54
CA VAL A 656 -21.10 26.64 5.03
C VAL A 656 -19.73 26.00 4.84
N LEU A 657 -18.69 26.75 4.49
CA LEU A 657 -17.33 26.22 4.31
C LEU A 657 -16.70 25.84 5.67
N LYS A 658 -16.75 26.75 6.65
CA LYS A 658 -16.27 26.50 8.03
C LYS A 658 -17.08 25.44 8.76
N GLY A 659 -18.38 25.34 8.47
CA GLY A 659 -19.27 24.35 9.04
C GLY A 659 -19.20 22.96 8.42
N ALA A 660 -18.54 22.80 7.27
CA ALA A 660 -18.44 21.53 6.57
C ALA A 660 -17.46 20.55 7.24
N PRO A 661 -17.71 19.22 7.13
CA PRO A 661 -18.85 18.59 6.45
C PRO A 661 -20.12 18.55 7.32
N HIS A 662 -21.28 18.36 6.70
CA HIS A 662 -22.57 18.35 7.39
C HIS A 662 -23.17 16.93 7.49
N PRO A 663 -22.85 16.16 8.55
CA PRO A 663 -23.38 14.80 8.73
C PRO A 663 -24.88 14.81 9.07
N GLN A 664 -25.55 13.68 8.85
CA GLN A 664 -26.97 13.50 9.19
C GLN A 664 -27.27 13.88 10.65
N SER A 665 -26.38 13.49 11.58
CA SER A 665 -26.59 13.76 13.01
C SER A 665 -26.55 15.24 13.38
N LEU A 666 -25.96 16.10 12.54
CA LEU A 666 -25.98 17.55 12.71
C LEU A 666 -27.26 18.15 12.11
N LEU A 667 -27.66 17.67 10.94
CA LEU A 667 -28.83 18.18 10.21
C LEU A 667 -30.16 17.83 10.87
N MET A 668 -30.20 16.73 11.63
CA MET A 668 -31.40 16.24 12.33
C MET A 668 -31.53 16.77 13.77
N GLN A 669 -30.66 17.69 14.21
CA GLN A 669 -30.83 18.34 15.51
C GLN A 669 -32.12 19.17 15.54
N ASP A 670 -32.75 19.32 16.70
CA ASP A 670 -33.97 20.15 16.83
C ASP A 670 -33.67 21.63 16.56
N ALA A 671 -32.64 22.17 17.24
CA ALA A 671 -32.18 23.54 17.03
C ALA A 671 -31.25 23.64 15.81
N TRP A 672 -31.44 24.68 15.00
CA TRP A 672 -30.53 25.04 13.92
C TRP A 672 -30.10 26.51 14.06
N THR A 673 -28.88 26.71 14.55
CA THR A 673 -28.33 28.02 14.90
C THR A 673 -27.38 28.59 13.83
N LYS A 674 -27.27 27.92 12.68
CA LYS A 674 -26.40 28.33 11.58
C LYS A 674 -27.10 29.37 10.69
N PRO A 675 -26.39 30.37 10.15
CA PRO A 675 -26.97 31.48 9.37
C PRO A 675 -27.30 31.10 7.92
N TYR A 676 -27.39 29.80 7.62
CA TYR A 676 -27.67 29.23 6.32
C TYR A 676 -28.60 28.03 6.48
N SER A 677 -29.40 27.68 5.47
CA SER A 677 -30.39 26.61 5.63
C SER A 677 -29.76 25.20 5.69
N ARG A 678 -30.47 24.24 6.30
CA ARG A 678 -30.11 22.82 6.27
C ARG A 678 -30.06 22.28 4.84
N GLU A 679 -30.98 22.73 4.00
CA GLU A 679 -31.03 22.35 2.59
C GLU A 679 -29.78 22.83 1.86
N TYR A 680 -29.33 24.07 2.07
CA TYR A 680 -28.11 24.57 1.45
C TYR A 680 -26.84 23.87 1.97
N ALA A 681 -26.86 23.46 3.24
CA ALA A 681 -25.79 22.66 3.82
C ALA A 681 -25.70 21.26 3.17
N ALA A 682 -26.83 20.56 3.01
CA ALA A 682 -26.87 19.16 2.62
C ALA A 682 -27.06 18.90 1.12
N PHE A 683 -27.77 19.78 0.41
CA PHE A 683 -28.13 19.67 -1.00
C PHE A 683 -27.76 20.94 -1.78
N PRO A 684 -26.49 21.38 -1.77
CA PRO A 684 -26.07 22.57 -2.51
C PRO A 684 -26.15 22.42 -4.03
N ALA A 685 -26.38 21.20 -4.54
CA ALA A 685 -26.50 20.90 -5.96
C ALA A 685 -27.67 19.94 -6.25
N SER A 686 -28.27 20.07 -7.43
CA SER A 686 -29.50 19.32 -7.80
C SER A 686 -29.29 17.81 -7.90
N TRP A 687 -28.11 17.35 -8.34
CA TRP A 687 -27.81 15.91 -8.49
C TRP A 687 -27.88 15.14 -7.17
N LEU A 688 -27.66 15.82 -6.04
CA LEU A 688 -27.70 15.23 -4.71
C LEU A 688 -29.10 14.78 -4.29
N ARG A 689 -30.15 15.28 -4.96
CA ARG A 689 -31.53 14.83 -4.71
C ARG A 689 -31.79 13.43 -5.26
N ALA A 690 -31.03 13.00 -6.27
CA ALA A 690 -31.13 11.66 -6.83
C ALA A 690 -30.32 10.65 -6.00
N ALA A 691 -29.09 11.01 -5.63
CA ALA A 691 -28.23 10.18 -4.80
C ALA A 691 -27.37 11.06 -3.87
N LYS A 692 -27.51 10.85 -2.56
CA LYS A 692 -26.75 11.56 -1.53
C LYS A 692 -25.85 10.58 -0.78
N PHE A 693 -24.54 10.81 -0.84
CA PHE A 693 -23.60 10.24 0.11
C PHE A 693 -23.53 11.11 1.36
N TRP A 694 -23.63 10.51 2.54
CA TRP A 694 -23.67 11.24 3.81
C TRP A 694 -22.32 11.15 4.53
N PRO A 695 -21.69 12.30 4.87
CA PRO A 695 -20.62 12.32 5.85
C PRO A 695 -21.10 11.67 7.16
N SER A 696 -20.30 10.76 7.71
CA SER A 696 -20.67 10.02 8.92
C SER A 696 -20.31 10.77 10.22
N THR A 697 -19.41 11.74 10.15
CA THR A 697 -18.94 12.57 11.26
C THR A 697 -18.81 14.04 10.83
N GLY A 698 -18.74 14.95 11.82
CA GLY A 698 -18.39 16.35 11.57
C GLY A 698 -16.91 16.52 11.23
N ARG A 699 -16.42 17.77 11.24
CA ARG A 699 -15.00 18.03 10.98
C ARG A 699 -14.17 17.47 12.15
N VAL A 700 -13.19 16.62 11.84
CA VAL A 700 -12.33 15.98 12.86
C VAL A 700 -11.28 16.95 13.36
N ASP A 701 -11.07 17.01 14.69
CA ASP A 701 -9.98 17.77 15.30
C ASP A 701 -8.66 16.97 15.17
N ASN A 702 -7.75 17.47 14.35
CA ASN A 702 -6.45 16.82 14.16
C ASN A 702 -5.51 17.02 15.37
N VAL A 703 -5.54 18.19 16.00
CA VAL A 703 -4.60 18.55 17.09
C VAL A 703 -4.95 17.81 18.37
N TYR A 704 -6.25 17.71 18.69
CA TYR A 704 -6.73 16.98 19.85
C TYR A 704 -6.25 15.52 19.84
N GLY A 705 -6.46 14.80 18.74
CA GLY A 705 -6.08 13.38 18.62
C GLY A 705 -4.57 13.14 18.71
N ASP A 706 -3.73 14.06 18.23
CA ASP A 706 -2.28 13.93 18.34
C ASP A 706 -1.76 14.24 19.77
N ARG A 707 -2.49 15.07 20.54
CA ARG A 707 -2.21 15.33 21.97
C ARG A 707 -2.72 14.19 22.86
N ASN A 708 -3.87 13.62 22.53
CA ASN A 708 -4.53 12.54 23.26
C ASN A 708 -4.45 11.23 22.46
N LEU A 709 -3.22 10.74 22.27
CA LEU A 709 -2.98 9.62 21.36
C LEU A 709 -3.56 8.30 21.90
N ILE A 710 -4.67 7.87 21.29
CA ILE A 710 -5.30 6.57 21.55
C ILE A 710 -5.36 5.79 20.25
N CYS A 711 -4.60 4.70 20.16
CA CYS A 711 -4.45 3.88 18.94
C CYS A 711 -5.09 2.48 19.05
N THR A 712 -5.96 2.29 20.04
CA THR A 712 -6.70 1.04 20.26
C THR A 712 -8.19 1.33 20.31
N LEU A 713 -9.02 0.29 20.20
CA LEU A 713 -10.45 0.40 20.43
C LEU A 713 -10.72 0.89 21.87
N LEU A 714 -11.56 1.90 22.01
CA LEU A 714 -12.05 2.37 23.31
C LEU A 714 -13.15 1.44 23.81
N SER A 715 -13.09 1.02 25.08
CA SER A 715 -14.25 0.39 25.70
C SER A 715 -15.45 1.36 25.74
N PRO A 716 -16.70 0.88 25.87
CA PRO A 716 -17.86 1.76 25.98
C PRO A 716 -17.76 2.79 27.12
N SER A 717 -17.12 2.42 28.24
CA SER A 717 -16.89 3.35 29.36
C SER A 717 -15.85 4.41 29.01
N GLN A 718 -14.74 4.02 28.37
CA GLN A 718 -13.70 4.95 27.95
C GLN A 718 -14.20 5.91 26.86
N ALA A 719 -15.03 5.43 25.92
CA ALA A 719 -15.65 6.28 24.90
C ALA A 719 -16.56 7.36 25.53
N ALA A 720 -17.30 6.99 26.58
CA ALA A 720 -18.14 7.94 27.31
C ALA A 720 -17.33 8.96 28.13
N GLU A 721 -16.19 8.55 28.69
CA GLU A 721 -15.26 9.44 29.40
C GLU A 721 -14.60 10.43 28.45
N GLU A 722 -14.13 9.98 27.29
CA GLU A 722 -13.55 10.85 26.26
C GLU A 722 -14.55 11.89 25.76
N GLN A 723 -15.81 11.49 25.54
CA GLN A 723 -16.87 12.41 25.15
C GLN A 723 -17.12 13.49 26.22
N LYS A 724 -17.03 13.14 27.50
CA LYS A 724 -17.15 14.11 28.60
C LYS A 724 -15.94 15.04 28.67
N ALA A 725 -14.73 14.51 28.53
CA ALA A 725 -13.49 15.30 28.57
C ALA A 725 -13.44 16.32 27.43
N ALA A 726 -13.82 15.91 26.21
CA ALA A 726 -13.90 16.79 25.05
C ALA A 726 -14.98 17.89 25.18
N ALA A 727 -16.07 17.63 25.92
CA ALA A 727 -17.09 18.66 26.18
C ALA A 727 -16.61 19.74 27.19
N THR A 728 -15.53 19.47 27.94
CA THR A 728 -14.97 20.37 28.97
C THR A 728 -13.68 21.07 28.56
N ALA A 729 -13.06 20.65 27.45
CA ALA A 729 -11.84 21.21 26.88
C ALA A 729 -12.16 22.23 25.78
#